data_AF-A0A6A7RUL4-F1
#
_entry.id   AF-A0A6A7RUL4-F1
#
_cell.length_a   1.000
_cell.length_b   1.000
_cell.length_c   1.000
_cell.angle_alpha   90.00
_cell.angle_beta   90.00
_cell.angle_gamma   90.00
#
_symmetry.space_group_name_H-M   'P 1'
#
loop_
_entity.id
_entity.type
_entity.pdbx_description
1 polymer ?
#
loop_
_entity_poly.entity_id
_entity_poly.type
_entity_poly.pdbx_seq_one_letter_code
_entity_poly.pdbx_strand_id
1 'polypeptide(L)'
;MKLYVTYTPSDLAEHAQKVCSKGRDLGWDLVNSVEIVDPLIRQTELDRSDAFLLLSASFYGGGEGVVSAQEAEWEAAQEKSMARGALLVNPMGNWPLHKVQKGDAKVAALERFHAKVKKSPFRYFDSDVNSICDVLEELLGEIRVAANERKQVNLFVVWDFSVQGLDFILAAFQKRPPEGFKVKVLGIPGAGGAGEIFRDIVLTGIKESHRVLIVTDRPNANVGFEAGLALGFGKPISLVFFCSSVPDWLKTSAFKGFVVNPVQDLDQLREVVRKDDNWYMPPAPKNIPVYGKTLFLSPSCYVGSALREALMEEQKTRHSSWRVIGNNRFNLNDLQSEFPDVTQVIWCISSFAQGADNRDGAENAANAVICGWFYARTLSTAPDTIDKRVLVMRQEGAREVIDVGVKESVFKNSDEFLGSVKVISDNDYALPEPVTLPEDVFSASEYSMVCVPRLQGDSEREKRLWVGRYPVTNRQYEIFCQRKNYPEPEYWSNKTHRPNQPVVNVSLEDVDKFCAWADLELPDRALWDYFSRAGSGRKYWWGDDHDLVSEVAWTENNSGKQLHDVGEKRASTWGLYDIFGNVWEWTARYTQLVTTGISGDQKEVPRAKIFGGAYDSPLDKVTLPVECPVTEKKGSIGFRCVKFTD
;
A
#
# COMPACT_ATOMS: atom_id res chain seq x y z
N MET A 1 16.02 -7.57 24.18
CA MET A 1 15.27 -8.83 24.28
C MET A 1 15.11 -9.14 25.76
N LYS A 2 13.91 -9.42 26.26
CA LYS A 2 13.71 -9.82 27.66
C LYS A 2 13.41 -11.32 27.72
N LEU A 3 14.19 -12.07 28.49
CA LEU A 3 13.98 -13.49 28.80
C LEU A 3 13.22 -13.60 30.13
N TYR A 4 12.07 -14.25 30.11
CA TYR A 4 11.31 -14.59 31.32
C TYR A 4 11.30 -16.11 31.48
N VAL A 5 11.71 -16.60 32.64
CA VAL A 5 11.79 -18.03 32.94
C VAL A 5 10.87 -18.32 34.12
N THR A 6 9.87 -19.19 33.93
CA THR A 6 8.90 -19.51 34.97
C THR A 6 9.13 -20.93 35.50
N TYR A 7 9.30 -21.06 36.82
CA TYR A 7 9.48 -22.35 37.52
C TYR A 7 8.66 -22.36 38.82
N THR A 8 8.19 -23.54 39.25
CA THR A 8 7.56 -23.76 40.58
C THR A 8 8.58 -24.35 41.59
N PRO A 9 8.39 -24.18 42.92
CA PRO A 9 9.53 -24.08 43.83
C PRO A 9 9.96 -25.39 44.51
N SER A 10 11.26 -25.71 44.41
CA SER A 10 12.18 -25.82 45.57
C SER A 10 13.63 -26.13 45.15
N ASP A 11 13.86 -26.90 44.08
CA ASP A 11 15.21 -27.37 43.71
C ASP A 11 15.90 -26.61 42.54
N LEU A 12 15.28 -25.55 42.01
CA LEU A 12 15.72 -24.89 40.76
C LEU A 12 16.09 -23.39 40.88
N ALA A 13 16.08 -22.81 42.08
CA ALA A 13 16.51 -21.41 42.28
C ALA A 13 18.01 -21.21 41.95
N GLU A 14 18.86 -22.18 42.30
CA GLU A 14 20.30 -22.16 41.98
C GLU A 14 20.56 -22.27 40.47
N HIS A 15 19.74 -23.05 39.77
CA HIS A 15 19.81 -23.26 38.33
C HIS A 15 19.38 -22.01 37.54
N ALA A 16 18.27 -21.37 37.94
CA ALA A 16 17.84 -20.10 37.36
C ALA A 16 18.89 -18.99 37.56
N GLN A 17 19.51 -18.92 38.75
CA GLN A 17 20.59 -17.97 39.03
C GLN A 17 21.84 -18.24 38.16
N LYS A 18 22.20 -19.50 37.91
CA LYS A 18 23.32 -19.86 37.00
C LYS A 18 23.07 -19.41 35.56
N VAL A 19 21.86 -19.62 35.03
CA VAL A 19 21.46 -19.15 33.68
C VAL A 19 21.52 -17.63 33.59
N CYS A 20 20.96 -16.91 34.57
CA CYS A 20 21.02 -15.44 34.61
C CYS A 20 22.45 -14.91 34.74
N SER A 21 23.32 -15.57 35.52
CA SER A 21 24.71 -15.17 35.68
C SER A 21 25.49 -15.31 34.37
N LYS A 22 25.40 -16.47 33.71
CA LYS A 22 26.08 -16.73 32.44
C LYS A 22 25.57 -15.81 31.33
N GLY A 23 24.29 -15.45 31.39
CA GLY A 23 23.70 -14.43 30.54
C GLY A 23 24.36 -13.05 30.66
N ARG A 24 24.61 -12.58 31.89
CA ARG A 24 25.30 -11.30 32.12
C ARG A 24 26.72 -11.29 31.54
N ASP A 25 27.45 -12.40 31.68
CA ASP A 25 28.80 -12.54 31.12
C ASP A 25 28.83 -12.47 29.59
N LEU A 26 27.71 -12.81 28.93
CA LEU A 26 27.51 -12.73 27.47
C LEU A 26 26.93 -11.37 27.00
N GLY A 27 26.93 -10.36 27.88
CA GLY A 27 26.48 -9.00 27.57
C GLY A 27 24.96 -8.87 27.47
N TRP A 28 24.20 -9.68 28.20
CA TRP A 28 22.75 -9.54 28.28
C TRP A 28 22.38 -8.38 29.23
N ASP A 29 21.71 -7.34 28.73
CA ASP A 29 20.96 -6.42 29.60
C ASP A 29 19.67 -7.12 30.04
N LEU A 30 19.72 -7.82 31.17
CA LEU A 30 18.61 -8.62 31.67
C LEU A 30 18.29 -8.30 33.14
N VAL A 31 17.01 -7.93 33.32
CA VAL A 31 16.19 -7.71 34.52
C VAL A 31 16.84 -8.09 35.86
N ASN A 32 16.84 -7.14 36.80
CA ASN A 32 17.51 -7.17 38.10
C ASN A 32 16.98 -8.22 39.12
N SER A 33 16.03 -9.08 38.77
CA SER A 33 15.44 -10.06 39.71
C SER A 33 14.99 -11.35 39.00
N VAL A 34 15.30 -12.49 39.63
CA VAL A 34 14.58 -13.75 39.41
C VAL A 34 13.39 -13.70 40.35
N GLU A 35 12.26 -13.20 39.90
CA GLU A 35 11.01 -13.35 40.64
C GLU A 35 10.40 -14.71 40.29
N ILE A 36 10.08 -15.50 41.32
CA ILE A 36 9.16 -16.63 41.17
C ILE A 36 7.79 -15.97 40.99
N VAL A 37 7.45 -15.66 39.74
CA VAL A 37 6.20 -14.97 39.42
C VAL A 37 5.10 -16.04 39.37
N ASP A 38 4.09 -15.86 40.23
CA ASP A 38 2.81 -16.55 40.12
C ASP A 38 2.29 -16.46 38.65
N PRO A 39 1.74 -17.52 38.04
CA PRO A 39 1.32 -17.53 36.63
C PRO A 39 0.46 -16.35 36.17
N LEU A 40 -0.14 -15.59 37.09
CA LEU A 40 -0.73 -14.28 36.82
C LEU A 40 0.33 -13.17 36.66
N ILE A 41 1.08 -13.20 35.56
CA ILE A 41 1.89 -12.06 35.13
C ILE A 41 0.96 -10.87 34.85
N ARG A 42 1.26 -9.72 35.46
CA ARG A 42 0.59 -8.45 35.14
C ARG A 42 0.82 -8.11 33.66
N GLN A 43 -0.25 -8.27 32.87
CA GLN A 43 -0.43 -7.96 31.44
C GLN A 43 0.33 -6.72 30.93
N THR A 44 0.51 -5.72 31.79
CA THR A 44 1.12 -4.42 31.49
C THR A 44 2.63 -4.43 31.21
N GLU A 45 3.39 -5.43 31.64
CA GLU A 45 4.84 -5.50 31.33
C GLU A 45 5.15 -6.20 30.00
N LEU A 46 4.30 -7.14 29.58
CA LEU A 46 4.39 -7.82 28.28
C LEU A 46 4.04 -6.87 27.11
N ASP A 47 3.26 -5.83 27.36
CA ASP A 47 2.84 -4.84 26.35
C ASP A 47 3.96 -3.87 25.90
N ARG A 48 5.12 -3.84 26.57
CA ARG A 48 6.15 -2.78 26.38
C ARG A 48 7.45 -3.23 25.70
N SER A 49 7.61 -4.47 25.24
CA SER A 49 8.92 -4.95 24.72
C SER A 49 8.81 -5.75 23.41
N ASP A 50 9.69 -5.47 22.43
CA ASP A 50 9.59 -5.97 21.04
C ASP A 50 10.04 -7.43 20.81
N ALA A 51 10.46 -8.17 21.85
CA ALA A 51 10.79 -9.60 21.74
C ALA A 51 10.95 -10.27 23.11
N PHE A 52 10.26 -11.40 23.29
CA PHE A 52 10.31 -12.24 24.50
C PHE A 52 10.74 -13.67 24.17
N LEU A 53 11.50 -14.28 25.09
CA LEU A 53 11.68 -15.73 25.18
C LEU A 53 11.05 -16.17 26.51
N LEU A 54 10.14 -17.15 26.47
CA LEU A 54 9.48 -17.67 27.66
C LEU A 54 9.73 -19.18 27.76
N LEU A 55 10.40 -19.59 28.84
CA LEU A 55 10.72 -20.98 29.17
C LEU A 55 9.83 -21.41 30.34
N SER A 56 8.91 -22.35 30.09
CA SER A 56 8.03 -22.92 31.12
C SER A 56 8.29 -24.42 31.22
N ALA A 57 8.60 -24.91 32.42
CA ALA A 57 8.65 -26.34 32.72
C ALA A 57 7.40 -26.73 33.53
N SER A 58 6.37 -27.24 32.87
CA SER A 58 5.19 -27.81 33.56
C SER A 58 5.38 -29.30 33.82
N PHE A 59 5.18 -29.73 35.06
CA PHE A 59 5.13 -31.13 35.45
C PHE A 59 3.73 -31.69 35.21
N TYR A 60 3.61 -32.81 34.49
CA TYR A 60 2.45 -33.71 34.61
C TYR A 60 2.56 -34.44 35.96
N GLY A 61 2.12 -33.77 37.04
CA GLY A 61 1.84 -34.40 38.32
C GLY A 61 0.36 -34.77 38.35
N GLY A 62 0.07 -36.08 38.35
CA GLY A 62 -1.28 -36.63 38.21
C GLY A 62 -2.30 -36.03 39.19
N GLY A 63 -3.39 -35.52 38.61
CA GLY A 63 -4.57 -35.02 39.30
C GLY A 63 -5.55 -34.47 38.28
N GLU A 64 -6.41 -35.33 37.75
CA GLU A 64 -7.51 -34.92 36.85
C GLU A 64 -8.41 -33.91 37.58
N GLY A 65 -8.40 -32.63 37.17
CA GLY A 65 -9.45 -31.71 37.61
C GLY A 65 -9.23 -30.20 37.54
N VAL A 66 -8.01 -29.66 37.43
CA VAL A 66 -7.78 -28.19 37.61
C VAL A 66 -7.18 -27.48 36.39
N VAL A 67 -6.84 -28.19 35.31
CA VAL A 67 -5.93 -27.66 34.27
C VAL A 67 -6.62 -26.82 33.18
N SER A 68 -7.95 -26.89 33.01
CA SER A 68 -8.60 -26.36 31.79
C SER A 68 -8.66 -24.83 31.66
N ALA A 69 -8.66 -24.07 32.75
CA ALA A 69 -8.72 -22.60 32.68
C ALA A 69 -7.33 -21.98 32.43
N GLN A 70 -6.28 -22.56 33.03
CA GLN A 70 -4.90 -22.10 32.84
C GLN A 70 -4.35 -22.45 31.46
N GLU A 71 -4.74 -23.59 30.87
CA GLU A 71 -4.37 -23.94 29.49
C GLU A 71 -4.97 -22.97 28.46
N ALA A 72 -6.24 -22.58 28.62
CA ALA A 72 -6.91 -21.66 27.69
C ALA A 72 -6.35 -20.23 27.74
N GLU A 73 -6.04 -19.73 28.95
CA GLU A 73 -5.40 -18.42 29.12
C GLU A 73 -3.95 -18.43 28.62
N TRP A 74 -3.25 -19.57 28.77
CA TRP A 74 -1.90 -19.77 28.24
C TRP A 74 -1.86 -19.85 26.72
N GLU A 75 -2.80 -20.58 26.10
CA GLU A 75 -2.94 -20.63 24.64
C GLU A 75 -3.24 -19.24 24.06
N ALA A 76 -4.11 -18.45 24.72
CA ALA A 76 -4.40 -17.08 24.30
C ALA A 76 -3.19 -16.13 24.44
N ALA A 77 -2.39 -16.29 25.50
CA ALA A 77 -1.15 -15.53 25.68
C ALA A 77 -0.08 -15.94 24.66
N GLN A 78 -0.02 -17.24 24.32
CA GLN A 78 0.86 -17.82 23.31
C GLN A 78 0.52 -17.31 21.91
N GLU A 79 -0.76 -17.29 21.54
CA GLU A 79 -1.24 -16.84 20.24
C GLU A 79 -0.93 -15.34 20.02
N LYS A 80 -1.19 -14.49 21.04
CA LYS A 80 -0.85 -13.06 21.01
C LYS A 80 0.66 -12.80 20.96
N SER A 81 1.46 -13.57 21.67
CA SER A 81 2.92 -13.39 21.72
C SER A 81 3.60 -13.88 20.43
N MET A 82 3.13 -14.97 19.83
CA MET A 82 3.61 -15.46 18.53
C MET A 82 3.28 -14.51 17.39
N ALA A 83 2.09 -13.88 17.40
CA ALA A 83 1.71 -12.86 16.42
C ALA A 83 2.66 -11.65 16.41
N ARG A 84 3.28 -11.32 17.55
CA ARG A 84 4.27 -10.25 17.69
C ARG A 84 5.73 -10.73 17.57
N GLY A 85 5.95 -12.02 17.29
CA GLY A 85 7.27 -12.59 17.01
C GLY A 85 8.07 -13.06 18.21
N ALA A 86 7.42 -13.32 19.36
CA ALA A 86 8.05 -13.98 20.51
C ALA A 86 8.26 -15.49 20.28
N LEU A 87 9.27 -16.06 20.94
CA LEU A 87 9.55 -17.50 20.93
C LEU A 87 9.12 -18.12 22.27
N LEU A 88 8.27 -19.14 22.22
CA LEU A 88 7.82 -19.90 23.39
C LEU A 88 8.40 -21.30 23.31
N VAL A 89 9.19 -21.70 24.32
CA VAL A 89 9.84 -23.01 24.35
C VAL A 89 9.37 -23.77 25.59
N ASN A 90 8.61 -24.83 25.39
CA ASN A 90 8.29 -25.81 26.42
C ASN A 90 9.23 -27.02 26.24
N PRO A 91 10.20 -27.26 27.15
CA PRO A 91 11.21 -28.30 27.01
C PRO A 91 10.67 -29.73 27.24
N MET A 92 9.40 -29.91 27.65
CA MET A 92 8.87 -31.19 28.13
C MET A 92 7.73 -31.79 27.27
N GLY A 93 7.29 -31.14 26.20
CA GLY A 93 6.11 -31.57 25.43
C GLY A 93 6.37 -31.90 23.95
N ASN A 94 5.86 -33.04 23.46
CA ASN A 94 5.68 -33.29 22.03
C ASN A 94 4.44 -32.53 21.54
N TRP A 95 4.64 -31.42 20.82
CA TRP A 95 3.52 -30.67 20.21
C TRP A 95 3.53 -30.73 18.68
N PRO A 96 2.35 -30.89 18.05
CA PRO A 96 2.17 -30.62 16.63
C PRO A 96 1.99 -29.11 16.39
N LEU A 97 2.76 -28.56 15.45
CA LEU A 97 2.58 -27.19 14.96
C LEU A 97 1.23 -27.08 14.24
N HIS A 98 0.26 -26.39 14.85
CA HIS A 98 -0.96 -26.01 14.14
C HIS A 98 -0.70 -24.73 13.32
N LYS A 99 -0.75 -24.92 11.99
CA LYS A 99 -0.90 -23.95 10.88
C LYS A 99 -0.47 -22.49 11.16
N VAL A 100 0.84 -22.23 11.10
CA VAL A 100 1.36 -20.91 10.70
C VAL A 100 1.70 -20.97 9.22
N GLN A 101 1.34 -19.94 8.46
CA GLN A 101 1.43 -19.94 6.99
C GLN A 101 2.87 -20.21 6.50
N LYS A 102 2.98 -21.18 5.60
CA LYS A 102 4.22 -21.62 4.97
C LYS A 102 4.81 -20.49 4.11
N GLY A 103 5.91 -19.89 4.54
CA GLY A 103 6.59 -18.81 3.80
C GLY A 103 7.33 -17.78 4.67
N ASP A 104 7.07 -17.72 5.97
CA ASP A 104 7.81 -16.83 6.87
C ASP A 104 9.21 -17.42 7.17
N ALA A 105 10.27 -16.64 6.91
CA ALA A 105 11.65 -17.02 7.20
C ALA A 105 11.86 -17.38 8.68
N LYS A 106 11.06 -16.81 9.58
CA LYS A 106 11.02 -17.15 11.01
C LYS A 106 10.56 -18.59 11.25
N VAL A 107 9.54 -19.05 10.51
CA VAL A 107 9.01 -20.43 10.59
C VAL A 107 10.05 -21.41 10.05
N ALA A 108 10.74 -21.08 8.96
CA ALA A 108 11.81 -21.94 8.44
C ALA A 108 13.00 -22.05 9.40
N ALA A 109 13.36 -20.98 10.12
CA ALA A 109 14.38 -21.03 11.18
C ALA A 109 13.91 -21.88 12.37
N LEU A 110 12.66 -21.71 12.79
CA LEU A 110 12.00 -22.51 13.83
C LEU A 110 11.90 -24.01 13.49
N GLU A 111 11.56 -24.36 12.24
CA GLU A 111 11.50 -25.74 11.77
C GLU A 111 12.90 -26.38 11.70
N ARG A 112 13.93 -25.61 11.27
CA ARG A 112 15.33 -26.06 11.30
C ARG A 112 15.83 -26.28 12.73
N PHE A 113 15.47 -25.38 13.65
CA PHE A 113 15.75 -25.50 15.08
C PHE A 113 15.10 -26.75 15.67
N HIS A 114 13.80 -26.96 15.44
CA HIS A 114 13.08 -28.15 15.91
C HIS A 114 13.67 -29.45 15.33
N ALA A 115 14.11 -29.43 14.06
CA ALA A 115 14.78 -30.56 13.42
C ALA A 115 16.18 -30.85 13.99
N LYS A 116 16.93 -29.81 14.40
CA LYS A 116 18.23 -29.94 15.11
C LYS A 116 18.04 -30.46 16.54
N VAL A 117 17.09 -29.90 17.31
CA VAL A 117 16.77 -30.36 18.67
C VAL A 117 16.32 -31.82 18.67
N LYS A 118 15.48 -32.24 17.71
CA LYS A 118 15.09 -33.67 17.55
C LYS A 118 16.25 -34.61 17.22
N LYS A 119 17.31 -34.08 16.60
CA LYS A 119 18.54 -34.81 16.22
C LYS A 119 19.66 -34.68 17.25
N SER A 120 19.55 -33.76 18.20
CA SER A 120 20.46 -33.62 19.32
C SER A 120 20.41 -34.89 20.18
N PRO A 121 21.54 -35.38 20.72
CA PRO A 121 21.54 -36.50 21.65
C PRO A 121 20.74 -36.20 22.94
N PHE A 122 20.47 -34.92 23.21
CA PHE A 122 19.68 -34.43 24.34
C PHE A 122 18.19 -34.27 23.96
N ARG A 123 17.56 -35.33 23.43
CA ARG A 123 16.14 -35.32 23.02
C ARG A 123 15.16 -34.94 24.12
N TYR A 124 15.61 -35.03 25.37
CA TYR A 124 14.98 -34.48 26.57
C TYR A 124 16.04 -33.59 27.22
N PHE A 125 15.65 -32.37 27.62
CA PHE A 125 16.48 -31.59 28.53
C PHE A 125 16.41 -32.29 29.89
N ASP A 126 17.27 -33.27 30.10
CA ASP A 126 17.56 -33.72 31.45
C ASP A 126 18.05 -32.50 32.25
N SER A 127 17.81 -32.53 33.56
CA SER A 127 18.06 -31.48 34.58
C SER A 127 19.42 -30.73 34.58
N ASP A 128 20.27 -30.89 33.57
CA ASP A 128 21.56 -30.23 33.39
C ASP A 128 21.43 -28.86 32.68
N VAL A 129 21.68 -27.80 33.46
CA VAL A 129 21.64 -26.39 33.03
C VAL A 129 22.61 -26.05 31.91
N ASN A 130 23.71 -26.79 31.74
CA ASN A 130 24.68 -26.48 30.69
C ASN A 130 24.13 -26.73 29.29
N SER A 131 23.37 -27.82 29.11
CA SER A 131 22.72 -28.17 27.84
C SER A 131 21.67 -27.13 27.41
N ILE A 132 20.93 -26.57 28.37
CA ILE A 132 19.97 -25.48 28.13
C ILE A 132 20.72 -24.20 27.72
N CYS A 133 21.83 -23.86 28.38
CA CYS A 133 22.63 -22.68 28.05
C CYS A 133 23.23 -22.77 26.64
N ASP A 134 23.76 -23.93 26.26
CA ASP A 134 24.43 -24.11 24.96
C ASP A 134 23.43 -24.00 23.79
N VAL A 135 22.21 -24.56 23.94
CA VAL A 135 21.13 -24.42 22.94
C VAL A 135 20.61 -22.99 22.87
N LEU A 136 20.54 -22.28 24.00
CA LEU A 136 20.14 -20.87 24.05
C LEU A 136 21.20 -19.96 23.40
N GLU A 137 22.49 -20.25 23.57
CA GLU A 137 23.57 -19.51 22.91
C GLU A 137 23.49 -19.62 21.37
N GLU A 138 23.28 -20.83 20.84
CA GLU A 138 23.12 -21.03 19.38
C GLU A 138 21.86 -20.31 18.84
N LEU A 139 20.73 -20.43 19.55
CA LEU A 139 19.47 -19.78 19.21
C LEU A 139 19.57 -18.25 19.25
N LEU A 140 20.20 -17.68 20.30
CA LEU A 140 20.42 -16.24 20.39
C LEU A 140 21.38 -15.75 19.31
N GLY A 141 22.36 -16.57 18.92
CA GLY A 141 23.20 -16.32 17.74
C GLY A 141 22.35 -16.18 16.47
N GLU A 142 21.49 -17.15 16.18
CA GLU A 142 20.61 -17.13 15.01
C GLU A 142 19.56 -16.00 15.06
N ILE A 143 18.98 -15.72 16.23
CA ILE A 143 18.03 -14.61 16.41
C ILE A 143 18.74 -13.26 16.29
N ARG A 144 19.96 -13.11 16.83
CA ARG A 144 20.77 -11.89 16.63
C ARG A 144 21.09 -11.69 15.15
N VAL A 145 21.42 -12.75 14.42
CA VAL A 145 21.60 -12.70 12.96
C VAL A 145 20.30 -12.24 12.29
N ALA A 146 19.16 -12.87 12.59
CA ALA A 146 17.86 -12.51 12.01
C ALA A 146 17.38 -11.10 12.42
N ALA A 147 17.68 -10.64 13.63
CA ALA A 147 17.36 -9.30 14.12
C ALA A 147 18.29 -8.25 13.51
N ASN A 148 19.56 -8.57 13.31
CA ASN A 148 20.50 -7.73 12.58
C ASN A 148 20.14 -7.64 11.10
N GLU A 149 19.68 -8.74 10.47
CA GLU A 149 19.11 -8.74 9.12
C GLU A 149 17.85 -7.86 9.03
N ARG A 150 17.03 -7.79 10.08
CA ARG A 150 15.85 -6.90 10.15
C ARG A 150 16.19 -5.42 10.36
N LYS A 151 17.34 -5.12 10.96
CA LYS A 151 17.87 -3.76 11.08
C LYS A 151 18.57 -3.28 9.80
N GLN A 152 18.75 -4.16 8.81
CA GLN A 152 19.40 -3.76 7.57
C GLN A 152 18.46 -2.98 6.65
N VAL A 153 18.91 -1.80 6.25
CA VAL A 153 18.28 -0.98 5.22
C VAL A 153 18.57 -1.62 3.87
N ASN A 154 17.56 -2.28 3.29
CA ASN A 154 17.58 -2.70 1.88
C ASN A 154 17.75 -1.49 0.97
N LEU A 155 18.91 -1.40 0.32
CA LEU A 155 19.24 -0.39 -0.68
C LEU A 155 19.19 -0.98 -2.07
N PHE A 156 18.37 -0.41 -2.94
CA PHE A 156 18.35 -0.75 -4.36
C PHE A 156 19.16 0.25 -5.17
N VAL A 157 20.00 -0.22 -6.07
CA VAL A 157 20.86 0.64 -6.90
C VAL A 157 20.39 0.59 -8.36
N VAL A 158 19.87 1.71 -8.82
CA VAL A 158 19.58 2.00 -10.23
C VAL A 158 20.84 2.58 -10.84
N TRP A 159 21.32 2.01 -11.94
CA TRP A 159 22.53 2.52 -12.57
C TRP A 159 22.57 2.30 -14.07
N ASP A 160 23.16 3.25 -14.78
CA ASP A 160 23.54 3.10 -16.18
C ASP A 160 24.59 4.15 -16.54
N PHE A 161 25.79 3.72 -16.89
CA PHE A 161 26.91 4.62 -17.14
C PHE A 161 27.82 4.15 -18.28
N SER A 162 28.53 5.09 -18.89
CA SER A 162 29.55 4.85 -19.93
C SER A 162 30.99 4.85 -19.41
N VAL A 163 31.21 5.29 -18.17
CA VAL A 163 32.53 5.31 -17.53
C VAL A 163 33.03 3.89 -17.24
N GLN A 164 34.18 3.52 -17.80
CA GLN A 164 34.85 2.26 -17.51
C GLN A 164 35.33 2.20 -16.05
N GLY A 165 35.20 1.04 -15.39
CA GLY A 165 35.70 0.85 -14.03
C GLY A 165 34.64 1.01 -12.93
N LEU A 166 33.54 1.71 -13.22
CA LEU A 166 32.49 1.98 -12.25
C LEU A 166 31.65 0.72 -11.92
N ASP A 167 31.59 -0.23 -12.84
CA ASP A 167 31.05 -1.58 -12.64
C ASP A 167 31.80 -2.34 -11.55
N PHE A 168 33.13 -2.22 -11.51
CA PHE A 168 33.94 -2.81 -10.45
C PHE A 168 33.70 -2.14 -9.10
N ILE A 169 33.50 -0.81 -9.08
CA ILE A 169 33.17 -0.07 -7.86
C ILE A 169 31.82 -0.52 -7.31
N LEU A 170 30.79 -0.64 -8.15
CA LEU A 170 29.47 -1.11 -7.73
C LEU A 170 29.50 -2.57 -7.27
N ALA A 171 30.26 -3.44 -7.95
CA ALA A 171 30.47 -4.81 -7.51
C ALA A 171 31.18 -4.88 -6.15
N ALA A 172 32.18 -4.02 -5.91
CA ALA A 172 32.87 -3.91 -4.63
C ALA A 172 31.95 -3.33 -3.54
N PHE A 173 31.10 -2.37 -3.88
CA PHE A 173 30.10 -1.77 -3.01
C PHE A 173 29.07 -2.81 -2.56
N GLN A 174 28.57 -3.63 -3.47
CA GLN A 174 27.65 -4.72 -3.16
C GLN A 174 28.30 -5.81 -2.29
N LYS A 175 29.56 -6.15 -2.56
CA LYS A 175 30.30 -7.15 -1.76
C LYS A 175 30.61 -6.68 -0.33
N ARG A 176 30.81 -5.37 -0.15
CA ARG A 176 31.17 -4.75 1.13
C ARG A 176 30.38 -3.46 1.33
N PRO A 177 29.07 -3.57 1.65
CA PRO A 177 28.22 -2.42 1.90
C PRO A 177 28.55 -1.75 3.25
N PRO A 178 28.07 -0.53 3.50
CA PRO A 178 28.12 0.08 4.83
C PRO A 178 27.41 -0.79 5.87
N GLU A 179 27.86 -0.72 7.13
CA GLU A 179 27.20 -1.40 8.24
C GLU A 179 25.73 -0.98 8.34
N GLY A 180 24.82 -1.95 8.55
CA GLY A 180 23.39 -1.70 8.59
C GLY A 180 22.71 -1.57 7.22
N PHE A 181 23.41 -1.80 6.10
CA PHE A 181 22.81 -1.77 4.76
C PHE A 181 22.95 -3.12 4.03
N LYS A 182 21.88 -3.50 3.33
CA LYS A 182 21.89 -4.60 2.37
C LYS A 182 21.74 -4.04 0.97
N VAL A 183 22.80 -4.09 0.18
CA VAL A 183 22.85 -3.45 -1.14
C VAL A 183 22.51 -4.47 -2.24
N LYS A 184 21.55 -4.12 -3.10
CA LYS A 184 21.22 -4.86 -4.31
C LYS A 184 21.59 -4.01 -5.53
N VAL A 185 22.66 -4.42 -6.22
CA VAL A 185 23.04 -3.93 -7.56
C VAL A 185 22.72 -5.04 -8.55
N LEU A 186 22.07 -4.70 -9.66
CA LEU A 186 21.70 -5.64 -10.71
C LEU A 186 22.47 -5.32 -11.98
N GLY A 187 22.98 -6.34 -12.67
CA GLY A 187 23.79 -6.15 -13.89
C GLY A 187 25.08 -6.98 -13.96
N ILE A 188 25.23 -8.01 -13.12
CA ILE A 188 26.25 -9.06 -13.28
C ILE A 188 25.47 -10.34 -13.68
N PRO A 189 25.80 -11.01 -14.79
CA PRO A 189 24.86 -11.41 -15.83
C PRO A 189 23.86 -12.53 -15.44
N GLY A 190 22.62 -12.35 -15.88
CA GLY A 190 21.56 -13.34 -15.93
C GLY A 190 20.45 -12.82 -16.84
N ALA A 191 20.45 -13.25 -18.10
CA ALA A 191 19.60 -12.74 -19.16
C ALA A 191 18.12 -13.07 -18.94
N GLY A 192 17.27 -12.05 -18.90
CA GLY A 192 15.82 -12.12 -19.12
C GLY A 192 15.44 -11.13 -20.22
N GLY A 193 14.27 -11.29 -20.84
CA GLY A 193 13.78 -10.33 -21.83
C GLY A 193 13.56 -8.94 -21.22
N ALA A 194 13.62 -7.88 -22.04
CA ALA A 194 13.37 -6.48 -21.66
C ALA A 194 12.19 -6.26 -20.68
N GLY A 195 11.03 -6.86 -20.98
CA GLY A 195 9.83 -6.73 -20.15
C GLY A 195 9.87 -7.53 -18.84
N GLU A 196 10.63 -8.62 -18.78
CA GLU A 196 10.82 -9.46 -17.59
C GLU A 196 11.78 -8.78 -16.60
N ILE A 197 12.84 -8.15 -17.11
CA ILE A 197 13.79 -7.37 -16.31
C ILE A 197 13.06 -6.21 -15.61
N PHE A 198 12.24 -5.45 -16.34
CA PHE A 198 11.51 -4.34 -15.73
C PHE A 198 10.53 -4.81 -14.64
N ARG A 199 9.65 -5.76 -14.95
CA ARG A 199 8.58 -6.19 -14.03
C ARG A 199 9.12 -6.96 -12.83
N ASP A 200 10.00 -7.93 -13.04
CA ASP A 200 10.38 -8.87 -11.99
C ASP A 200 11.54 -8.35 -11.16
N ILE A 201 12.34 -7.44 -11.71
CA ILE A 201 13.59 -7.01 -11.10
C ILE A 201 13.52 -5.54 -10.67
N VAL A 202 13.27 -4.62 -11.61
CA VAL A 202 13.28 -3.16 -11.33
C VAL A 202 12.11 -2.77 -10.45
N LEU A 203 10.89 -3.10 -10.87
CA LEU A 203 9.66 -2.76 -10.16
C LEU A 203 9.63 -3.39 -8.76
N THR A 204 9.89 -4.69 -8.67
CA THR A 204 9.96 -5.43 -7.40
C THR A 204 11.08 -4.88 -6.51
N GLY A 205 12.26 -4.68 -7.07
CA GLY A 205 13.43 -4.18 -6.35
C GLY A 205 13.21 -2.81 -5.73
N ILE A 206 12.63 -1.88 -6.49
CA ILE A 206 12.27 -0.55 -5.97
C ILE A 206 11.19 -0.67 -4.89
N LYS A 207 10.12 -1.46 -5.11
CA LYS A 207 9.02 -1.63 -4.14
C LYS A 207 9.49 -2.20 -2.80
N GLU A 208 10.37 -3.20 -2.82
CA GLU A 208 10.87 -3.89 -1.62
C GLU A 208 12.02 -3.15 -0.91
N SER A 209 12.64 -2.18 -1.59
CA SER A 209 13.72 -1.38 -1.01
C SER A 209 13.22 -0.37 0.02
N HIS A 210 14.07 -0.07 1.00
CA HIS A 210 13.84 1.04 1.92
C HIS A 210 14.36 2.37 1.34
N ARG A 211 15.41 2.32 0.51
CA ARG A 211 16.01 3.47 -0.18
C ARG A 211 16.45 3.09 -1.59
N VAL A 212 16.50 4.07 -2.49
CA VAL A 212 16.94 3.87 -3.88
C VAL A 212 18.11 4.80 -4.22
N LEU A 213 19.26 4.23 -4.54
CA LEU A 213 20.44 4.97 -5.00
C LEU A 213 20.46 5.01 -6.52
N ILE A 214 20.66 6.18 -7.09
CA ILE A 214 20.70 6.39 -8.54
C ILE A 214 22.12 6.75 -8.93
N VAL A 215 22.68 6.04 -9.91
CA VAL A 215 24.04 6.24 -10.38
C VAL A 215 24.04 6.44 -11.89
N THR A 216 24.44 7.61 -12.36
CA THR A 216 24.52 7.89 -13.80
C THR A 216 25.66 8.86 -14.09
N ASP A 217 26.23 8.76 -15.30
CA ASP A 217 27.25 9.68 -15.81
C ASP A 217 26.72 10.63 -16.90
N ARG A 218 25.54 10.35 -17.46
CA ARG A 218 24.90 11.11 -18.54
C ARG A 218 23.38 11.17 -18.37
N PRO A 219 22.68 12.09 -19.05
CA PRO A 219 21.24 12.00 -19.18
C PRO A 219 20.80 10.63 -19.74
N ASN A 220 19.87 9.97 -19.03
CA ASN A 220 19.40 8.64 -19.39
C ASN A 220 17.91 8.49 -19.06
N ALA A 221 17.12 8.08 -20.06
CA ALA A 221 15.69 7.94 -19.94
C ALA A 221 15.27 6.72 -19.08
N ASN A 222 15.94 5.58 -19.16
CA ASN A 222 15.64 4.41 -18.31
C ASN A 222 15.91 4.76 -16.84
N VAL A 223 17.10 5.30 -16.54
CA VAL A 223 17.45 5.75 -15.18
C VAL A 223 16.49 6.82 -14.67
N GLY A 224 16.11 7.78 -15.53
CA GLY A 224 15.11 8.79 -15.21
C GLY A 224 13.76 8.17 -14.85
N PHE A 225 13.27 7.23 -15.66
CA PHE A 225 12.03 6.52 -15.41
C PHE A 225 12.04 5.77 -14.08
N GLU A 226 13.11 5.04 -13.78
CA GLU A 226 13.29 4.32 -12.52
C GLU A 226 13.38 5.25 -11.31
N ALA A 227 14.03 6.41 -11.47
CA ALA A 227 14.03 7.48 -10.47
C ALA A 227 12.60 7.95 -10.15
N GLY A 228 11.81 8.19 -11.22
CA GLY A 228 10.42 8.57 -11.13
C GLY A 228 9.58 7.53 -10.42
N LEU A 229 9.80 6.25 -10.75
CA LEU A 229 9.11 5.13 -10.13
C LEU A 229 9.36 5.08 -8.61
N ALA A 230 10.61 5.25 -8.18
CA ALA A 230 10.96 5.33 -6.76
C ALA A 230 10.26 6.50 -6.05
N LEU A 231 10.26 7.69 -6.66
CA LEU A 231 9.55 8.85 -6.14
C LEU A 231 8.03 8.63 -6.05
N GLY A 232 7.42 8.01 -7.07
CA GLY A 232 5.98 7.74 -7.09
C GLY A 232 5.54 6.75 -6.02
N PHE A 233 6.42 5.84 -5.60
CA PHE A 233 6.23 4.97 -4.44
C PHE A 233 6.61 5.62 -3.10
N GLY A 234 7.06 6.87 -3.10
CA GLY A 234 7.49 7.58 -1.89
C GLY A 234 8.79 7.06 -1.30
N LYS A 235 9.67 6.47 -2.11
CA LYS A 235 10.97 5.94 -1.65
C LYS A 235 11.97 7.08 -1.48
N PRO A 236 12.76 7.10 -0.39
CA PRO A 236 13.93 7.95 -0.28
C PRO A 236 14.92 7.70 -1.42
N ILE A 237 15.42 8.77 -2.04
CA ILE A 237 16.35 8.66 -3.16
C ILE A 237 17.61 9.50 -2.98
N SER A 238 18.71 9.07 -3.58
CA SER A 238 19.96 9.84 -3.64
C SER A 238 20.61 9.65 -5.02
N LEU A 239 21.07 10.74 -5.64
CA LEU A 239 21.78 10.69 -6.91
C LEU A 239 23.28 10.77 -6.68
N VAL A 240 24.03 9.84 -7.27
CA VAL A 240 25.49 9.80 -7.22
C VAL A 240 26.05 10.01 -8.61
N PHE A 241 27.04 10.90 -8.69
CA PHE A 241 27.78 11.16 -9.92
C PHE A 241 29.29 11.05 -9.66
N PHE A 242 29.98 10.23 -10.43
CA PHE A 242 31.41 9.98 -10.23
C PHE A 242 32.27 11.10 -10.84
N CYS A 243 32.52 12.17 -10.09
CA CYS A 243 33.32 13.33 -10.53
C CYS A 243 33.80 14.22 -9.38
N SER A 244 34.61 15.23 -9.71
CA SER A 244 35.04 16.28 -8.78
C SER A 244 34.03 17.41 -8.57
N SER A 245 33.06 17.61 -9.46
CA SER A 245 32.06 18.68 -9.36
C SER A 245 30.78 18.36 -10.12
N VAL A 246 29.62 18.67 -9.55
CA VAL A 246 28.31 18.41 -10.17
C VAL A 246 28.20 19.08 -11.56
N PRO A 247 27.98 18.30 -12.64
CA PRO A 247 27.80 18.82 -13.99
C PRO A 247 26.63 19.79 -14.12
N ASP A 248 26.73 20.74 -15.03
CA ASP A 248 25.67 21.75 -15.24
C ASP A 248 24.34 21.13 -15.67
N TRP A 249 24.37 20.02 -16.43
CA TRP A 249 23.15 19.33 -16.82
C TRP A 249 22.36 18.84 -15.59
N LEU A 250 22.99 18.42 -14.48
CA LEU A 250 22.25 18.04 -13.27
C LEU A 250 21.63 19.23 -12.53
N LYS A 251 22.13 20.45 -12.77
CA LYS A 251 21.58 21.70 -12.19
C LYS A 251 20.36 22.20 -12.98
N THR A 252 20.25 21.85 -14.25
CA THR A 252 19.23 22.38 -15.18
C THR A 252 18.39 21.29 -15.85
N SER A 253 18.57 20.01 -15.51
CA SER A 253 17.80 18.88 -16.07
C SER A 253 16.65 18.43 -15.17
N ALA A 254 16.03 17.33 -15.59
CA ALA A 254 15.23 16.38 -14.81
C ALA A 254 15.54 16.35 -13.30
N PHE A 255 16.82 16.14 -12.99
CA PHE A 255 17.30 15.87 -11.64
C PHE A 255 17.55 17.16 -10.85
N LYS A 256 17.20 18.32 -11.41
CA LYS A 256 17.21 19.58 -10.69
C LYS A 256 16.32 19.46 -9.45
N GLY A 257 16.92 19.65 -8.28
CA GLY A 257 16.26 19.49 -6.98
C GLY A 257 16.55 18.15 -6.30
N PHE A 258 17.17 17.18 -6.99
CA PHE A 258 17.68 15.97 -6.33
C PHE A 258 18.90 16.33 -5.49
N VAL A 259 19.08 15.58 -4.40
CA VAL A 259 20.35 15.59 -3.67
C VAL A 259 21.38 14.87 -4.53
N VAL A 260 22.27 15.65 -5.15
CA VAL A 260 23.33 15.15 -6.03
C VAL A 260 24.65 15.12 -5.27
N ASN A 261 25.21 13.92 -5.13
CA ASN A 261 26.44 13.68 -4.41
C ASN A 261 27.58 13.37 -5.39
N PRO A 262 28.52 14.30 -5.60
CA PRO A 262 29.73 13.99 -6.34
C PRO A 262 30.58 13.03 -5.50
N VAL A 263 31.03 11.93 -6.10
CA VAL A 263 31.92 10.96 -5.48
C VAL A 263 33.11 10.68 -6.39
N GLN A 264 34.26 10.35 -5.81
CA GLN A 264 35.46 9.98 -6.58
C GLN A 264 35.87 8.53 -6.38
N ASP A 265 35.39 7.91 -5.30
CA ASP A 265 35.82 6.59 -4.88
C ASP A 265 34.71 5.84 -4.11
N LEU A 266 35.00 4.59 -3.77
CA LEU A 266 34.10 3.69 -3.07
C LEU A 266 33.81 4.13 -1.62
N ASP A 267 34.75 4.80 -0.95
CA ASP A 267 34.58 5.19 0.44
C ASP A 267 33.67 6.42 0.55
N GLN A 268 33.81 7.37 -0.37
CA GLN A 268 32.87 8.47 -0.55
C GLN A 268 31.46 7.95 -0.90
N LEU A 269 31.34 6.96 -1.79
CA LEU A 269 30.06 6.31 -2.08
C LEU A 269 29.41 5.71 -0.82
N ARG A 270 30.19 5.00 0.00
CA ARG A 270 29.68 4.44 1.26
C ARG A 270 29.25 5.53 2.23
N GLU A 271 30.00 6.63 2.31
CA GLU A 271 29.69 7.75 3.17
C GLU A 271 28.41 8.47 2.75
N VAL A 272 28.18 8.59 1.44
CA VAL A 272 26.92 9.10 0.89
C VAL A 272 25.75 8.29 1.42
N VAL A 273 25.86 6.95 1.38
CA VAL A 273 24.78 6.07 1.80
C VAL A 273 24.50 6.12 3.31
N ARG A 274 25.53 6.32 4.16
CA ARG A 274 25.37 6.37 5.62
C ARG A 274 24.66 7.61 6.14
N LYS A 275 24.87 8.77 5.50
CA LYS A 275 24.34 10.04 6.02
C LYS A 275 22.91 10.26 5.52
N ASP A 276 21.99 10.46 6.45
CA ASP A 276 20.58 10.69 6.13
C ASP A 276 20.34 11.97 5.32
N ASP A 277 21.15 13.02 5.54
CA ASP A 277 21.05 14.29 4.80
C ASP A 277 21.34 14.16 3.29
N ASN A 278 21.97 13.06 2.87
CA ASN A 278 22.25 12.80 1.46
C ASN A 278 21.08 12.17 0.71
N TRP A 279 19.94 11.97 1.38
CA TRP A 279 18.75 11.35 0.83
C TRP A 279 17.62 12.37 0.75
N TYR A 280 17.06 12.53 -0.45
CA TYR A 280 15.82 13.25 -0.63
C TYR A 280 14.65 12.37 -0.16
N MET A 281 13.84 12.90 0.75
CA MET A 281 12.63 12.26 1.27
C MET A 281 11.40 12.85 0.56
N PRO A 282 10.82 12.17 -0.44
CA PRO A 282 9.61 12.67 -1.08
C PRO A 282 8.44 12.70 -0.08
N PRO A 283 7.53 13.68 -0.18
CA PRO A 283 6.30 13.67 0.60
C PRO A 283 5.47 12.41 0.29
N ALA A 284 4.63 12.00 1.23
CA ALA A 284 3.72 10.88 1.02
C ALA A 284 2.84 11.14 -0.23
N PRO A 285 2.90 10.28 -1.25
CA PRO A 285 2.26 10.57 -2.51
C PRO A 285 0.73 10.48 -2.39
N LYS A 286 0.01 11.53 -2.80
CA LYS A 286 -1.47 11.56 -2.82
C LYS A 286 -1.99 10.70 -3.96
N ASN A 287 -3.16 10.09 -3.78
CA ASN A 287 -3.83 9.32 -4.84
C ASN A 287 -4.04 10.20 -6.07
N ILE A 288 -3.67 9.69 -7.24
CA ILE A 288 -3.99 10.34 -8.50
C ILE A 288 -5.50 10.18 -8.71
N PRO A 289 -6.21 11.24 -9.11
CA PRO A 289 -7.62 11.12 -9.45
C PRO A 289 -7.87 10.04 -10.50
N VAL A 290 -9.06 9.48 -10.50
CA VAL A 290 -9.42 8.50 -11.53
C VAL A 290 -9.57 9.21 -12.90
N TYR A 291 -9.95 10.50 -12.88
CA TYR A 291 -10.21 11.37 -14.03
C TYR A 291 -9.47 12.66 -13.94
N GLY A 292 -9.12 13.19 -15.10
CA GLY A 292 -8.40 14.44 -15.16
C GLY A 292 -7.79 14.65 -16.52
N LYS A 293 -6.79 15.50 -16.54
CA LYS A 293 -6.15 16.00 -17.75
C LYS A 293 -5.11 15.01 -18.25
N THR A 294 -4.88 15.08 -19.55
CA THR A 294 -3.75 14.46 -20.22
C THR A 294 -2.58 15.44 -20.23
N LEU A 295 -1.45 15.04 -19.67
CA LEU A 295 -0.20 15.78 -19.75
C LEU A 295 0.61 15.27 -20.94
N PHE A 296 0.87 16.15 -21.89
CA PHE A 296 1.73 15.85 -23.03
C PHE A 296 3.15 16.33 -22.75
N LEU A 297 4.09 15.39 -22.72
CA LEU A 297 5.51 15.63 -22.50
C LEU A 297 6.25 15.51 -23.82
N SER A 298 6.92 16.59 -24.26
CA SER A 298 7.71 16.60 -25.49
C SER A 298 8.98 17.42 -25.31
N PRO A 299 10.14 16.93 -25.79
CA PRO A 299 11.39 17.66 -25.72
C PRO A 299 11.35 18.97 -26.53
N SER A 300 12.15 19.95 -26.14
CA SER A 300 12.23 21.26 -26.78
C SER A 300 12.92 21.25 -28.14
N CYS A 301 13.71 20.22 -28.45
CA CYS A 301 14.50 20.07 -29.67
C CYS A 301 13.66 20.15 -30.96
N TYR A 302 14.32 20.35 -32.11
CA TYR A 302 13.70 20.68 -33.40
C TYR A 302 12.42 19.89 -33.73
N VAL A 303 12.47 18.55 -33.58
CA VAL A 303 11.30 17.70 -33.81
C VAL A 303 10.20 17.98 -32.80
N GLY A 304 10.51 18.01 -31.50
CA GLY A 304 9.51 18.31 -30.48
C GLY A 304 8.93 19.72 -30.60
N SER A 305 9.68 20.70 -31.11
CA SER A 305 9.15 22.03 -31.45
C SER A 305 8.13 21.97 -32.59
N ALA A 306 8.45 21.25 -33.66
CA ALA A 306 7.53 21.05 -34.77
C ALA A 306 6.25 20.31 -34.33
N LEU A 307 6.37 19.29 -33.47
CA LEU A 307 5.21 18.58 -32.91
C LEU A 307 4.35 19.50 -32.03
N ARG A 308 4.98 20.35 -31.20
CA ARG A 308 4.25 21.36 -30.43
C ARG A 308 3.51 22.34 -31.34
N GLU A 309 4.17 22.88 -32.36
CA GLU A 309 3.55 23.80 -33.31
C GLU A 309 2.35 23.17 -34.02
N ALA A 310 2.51 21.93 -34.50
CA ALA A 310 1.44 21.16 -35.14
C ALA A 310 0.25 20.95 -34.19
N LEU A 311 0.50 20.59 -32.93
CA LEU A 311 -0.54 20.48 -31.90
C LEU A 311 -1.21 21.83 -31.62
N MET A 312 -0.45 22.93 -31.56
CA MET A 312 -1.00 24.28 -31.33
C MET A 312 -1.83 24.80 -32.51
N GLU A 313 -1.49 24.43 -33.74
CA GLU A 313 -2.28 24.74 -34.92
C GLU A 313 -3.59 23.94 -34.95
N GLU A 314 -3.54 22.66 -34.55
CA GLU A 314 -4.73 21.85 -34.35
C GLU A 314 -5.65 22.40 -33.25
N GLN A 315 -5.08 22.92 -32.15
CA GLN A 315 -5.85 23.60 -31.10
C GLN A 315 -6.68 24.77 -31.62
N LYS A 316 -6.07 25.62 -32.47
CA LYS A 316 -6.75 26.79 -33.05
C LYS A 316 -7.94 26.41 -33.93
N THR A 317 -7.93 25.19 -34.47
CA THR A 317 -8.93 24.74 -35.45
C THR A 317 -10.01 23.83 -34.84
N ARG A 318 -9.72 23.07 -33.77
CA ARG A 318 -10.65 22.05 -33.23
C ARG A 318 -10.71 21.87 -31.72
N HIS A 319 -9.64 22.16 -30.97
CA HIS A 319 -9.57 21.83 -29.55
C HIS A 319 -9.15 23.02 -28.69
N SER A 320 -10.12 23.78 -28.18
CA SER A 320 -9.92 24.95 -27.32
C SER A 320 -9.43 24.64 -25.89
N SER A 321 -9.31 23.37 -25.52
CA SER A 321 -9.08 22.90 -24.14
C SER A 321 -7.62 22.65 -23.76
N TRP A 322 -6.69 22.66 -24.72
CA TRP A 322 -5.27 22.40 -24.45
C TRP A 322 -4.56 23.66 -23.96
N ARG A 323 -3.59 23.47 -23.06
CA ARG A 323 -2.79 24.55 -22.49
C ARG A 323 -1.31 24.19 -22.51
N VAL A 324 -0.47 25.09 -23.01
CA VAL A 324 0.99 24.95 -22.91
C VAL A 324 1.47 25.41 -21.54
N ILE A 325 2.27 24.56 -20.89
CA ILE A 325 2.93 24.85 -19.62
C ILE A 325 4.36 25.30 -19.96
N GLY A 326 4.76 26.48 -19.50
CA GLY A 326 6.03 27.10 -19.89
C GLY A 326 7.27 26.40 -19.31
N ASN A 327 8.37 26.39 -20.06
CA ASN A 327 9.59 25.59 -19.87
C ASN A 327 10.39 25.75 -18.55
N ASN A 328 9.95 26.57 -17.59
CA ASN A 328 10.75 26.94 -16.40
C ASN A 328 9.97 26.90 -15.07
N ARG A 329 8.85 26.18 -14.98
CA ARG A 329 7.92 26.35 -13.84
C ARG A 329 7.84 25.24 -12.82
N PHE A 330 8.46 24.08 -13.02
CA PHE A 330 8.37 23.01 -12.04
C PHE A 330 9.65 22.19 -11.96
N ASN A 331 10.00 21.79 -10.74
CA ASN A 331 11.00 20.76 -10.46
C ASN A 331 10.27 19.52 -9.89
N LEU A 332 11.00 18.45 -9.64
CA LEU A 332 10.39 17.18 -9.20
C LEU A 332 9.67 17.27 -7.85
N ASN A 333 9.99 18.26 -7.02
CA ASN A 333 9.31 18.51 -5.75
C ASN A 333 7.88 19.05 -5.95
N ASP A 334 7.62 19.68 -7.10
CA ASP A 334 6.35 20.36 -7.36
C ASP A 334 5.39 19.52 -8.22
N LEU A 335 5.79 18.31 -8.68
CA LEU A 335 4.97 17.49 -9.58
C LEU A 335 3.56 17.27 -9.05
N GLN A 336 3.45 16.98 -7.75
CA GLN A 336 2.18 16.69 -7.11
C GLN A 336 1.29 17.94 -6.95
N SER A 337 1.88 19.13 -6.80
CA SER A 337 1.14 20.40 -6.66
C SER A 337 0.83 21.04 -8.01
N GLU A 338 1.67 20.85 -9.01
CA GLU A 338 1.53 21.41 -10.36
C GLU A 338 0.58 20.58 -11.22
N PHE A 339 0.53 19.27 -10.99
CA PHE A 339 -0.29 18.32 -11.75
C PHE A 339 -1.28 17.52 -10.88
N PRO A 340 -2.08 18.18 -10.00
CA PRO A 340 -2.97 17.48 -9.07
C PRO A 340 -4.15 16.80 -9.78
N ASP A 341 -4.49 17.26 -10.98
CA ASP A 341 -5.60 16.80 -11.80
C ASP A 341 -5.13 16.10 -13.08
N VAL A 342 -3.84 15.78 -13.23
CA VAL A 342 -3.36 14.97 -14.36
C VAL A 342 -3.54 13.51 -14.04
N THR A 343 -4.10 12.74 -14.98
CA THR A 343 -4.39 11.31 -14.77
C THR A 343 -3.90 10.43 -15.91
N GLN A 344 -3.45 11.05 -17.00
CA GLN A 344 -2.84 10.40 -18.14
C GLN A 344 -1.61 11.21 -18.57
N VAL A 345 -0.54 10.52 -18.96
CA VAL A 345 0.68 11.10 -19.50
C VAL A 345 0.93 10.52 -20.88
N ILE A 346 1.15 11.38 -21.85
CA ILE A 346 1.69 11.03 -23.16
C ILE A 346 3.13 11.50 -23.20
N TRP A 347 4.06 10.56 -23.23
CA TRP A 347 5.49 10.82 -23.31
C TRP A 347 5.97 10.65 -24.74
N CYS A 348 6.33 11.76 -25.37
CA CYS A 348 6.95 11.78 -26.69
C CYS A 348 8.48 11.69 -26.55
N ILE A 349 9.07 10.74 -27.27
CA ILE A 349 10.51 10.51 -27.38
C ILE A 349 10.90 10.83 -28.82
N SER A 350 11.63 11.94 -29.02
CA SER A 350 12.17 12.30 -30.33
C SER A 350 13.68 12.09 -30.39
N SER A 351 14.19 11.95 -31.62
CA SER A 351 15.62 11.89 -31.88
C SER A 351 16.29 13.26 -31.65
N PHE A 352 17.56 13.25 -31.24
CA PHE A 352 18.38 14.46 -31.10
C PHE A 352 19.36 14.57 -32.27
N ALA A 353 19.71 15.80 -32.63
CA ALA A 353 20.75 16.05 -33.62
C ALA A 353 22.11 15.52 -33.12
N GLN A 354 22.95 15.06 -34.06
CA GLN A 354 24.33 14.66 -33.78
C GLN A 354 25.09 15.77 -33.02
N GLY A 355 25.64 15.44 -31.85
CA GLY A 355 26.49 16.34 -31.06
C GLY A 355 25.87 16.97 -29.82
N ALA A 356 24.60 16.68 -29.49
CA ALA A 356 23.99 17.01 -28.20
C ALA A 356 24.04 15.80 -27.24
N ASP A 357 24.55 16.00 -26.02
CA ASP A 357 24.81 15.01 -24.94
C ASP A 357 24.23 13.58 -25.19
N ASN A 358 25.12 12.73 -25.71
CA ASN A 358 24.85 11.73 -26.77
C ASN A 358 24.16 10.41 -26.34
N ARG A 359 23.25 10.41 -25.35
CA ARG A 359 22.48 9.20 -25.00
C ARG A 359 20.99 9.36 -25.28
N ASP A 360 20.26 9.96 -24.34
CA ASP A 360 18.83 10.24 -24.49
C ASP A 360 18.51 11.73 -24.42
N GLY A 361 19.47 12.60 -24.09
CA GLY A 361 19.24 14.04 -23.88
C GLY A 361 18.60 14.37 -22.52
N ALA A 362 18.96 15.52 -21.95
CA ALA A 362 18.51 15.96 -20.61
C ALA A 362 16.98 16.07 -20.48
N GLU A 363 16.30 16.42 -21.56
CA GLU A 363 14.85 16.63 -21.57
C GLU A 363 14.06 15.33 -21.65
N ASN A 364 14.50 14.33 -22.43
CA ASN A 364 13.84 13.02 -22.40
C ASN A 364 14.08 12.33 -21.07
N ALA A 365 15.27 12.46 -20.48
CA ALA A 365 15.51 12.00 -19.11
C ALA A 365 14.55 12.68 -18.12
N ALA A 366 14.25 13.98 -18.30
CA ALA A 366 13.28 14.71 -17.47
C ALA A 366 11.86 14.20 -17.63
N ASN A 367 11.42 14.07 -18.87
CA ASN A 367 10.10 13.53 -19.18
C ASN A 367 9.96 12.09 -18.66
N ALA A 368 11.04 11.30 -18.69
CA ALA A 368 11.06 9.95 -18.15
C ALA A 368 10.81 9.93 -16.63
N VAL A 369 11.41 10.84 -15.85
CA VAL A 369 11.16 10.90 -14.40
C VAL A 369 9.69 11.22 -14.12
N ILE A 370 9.09 12.17 -14.85
CA ILE A 370 7.67 12.49 -14.72
C ILE A 370 6.83 11.26 -15.06
N CYS A 371 7.13 10.62 -16.18
CA CYS A 371 6.46 9.42 -16.66
C CYS A 371 6.52 8.27 -15.64
N GLY A 372 7.69 7.99 -15.07
CA GLY A 372 7.90 6.96 -14.06
C GLY A 372 7.16 7.25 -12.75
N TRP A 373 7.09 8.52 -12.35
CA TRP A 373 6.28 8.95 -11.21
C TRP A 373 4.80 8.62 -11.44
N PHE A 374 4.24 9.03 -12.58
CA PHE A 374 2.85 8.71 -12.94
C PHE A 374 2.62 7.20 -13.03
N TYR A 375 3.55 6.45 -13.62
CA TYR A 375 3.47 4.99 -13.72
C TYR A 375 3.39 4.30 -12.34
N ALA A 376 4.23 4.69 -11.37
CA ALA A 376 4.16 4.15 -10.01
C ALA A 376 2.81 4.43 -9.34
N ARG A 377 2.24 5.62 -9.58
CA ARG A 377 0.97 6.02 -9.00
C ARG A 377 -0.21 5.27 -9.63
N THR A 378 -0.19 5.03 -10.95
CA THR A 378 -1.26 4.29 -11.65
C THR A 378 -1.26 2.82 -11.28
N LEU A 379 -0.10 2.21 -11.02
CA LEU A 379 -0.02 0.86 -10.45
C LEU A 379 -0.76 0.72 -9.13
N SER A 380 -0.80 1.79 -8.33
CA SER A 380 -1.44 1.79 -7.02
C SER A 380 -2.96 1.91 -7.11
N THR A 381 -3.47 2.57 -8.15
CA THR A 381 -4.90 2.92 -8.28
C THR A 381 -5.65 2.05 -9.28
N ALA A 382 -5.03 1.65 -10.38
CA ALA A 382 -5.69 0.94 -11.48
C ALA A 382 -4.69 0.14 -12.35
N PRO A 383 -4.07 -0.92 -11.79
CA PRO A 383 -2.97 -1.65 -12.43
C PRO A 383 -3.28 -2.19 -13.83
N ASP A 384 -4.53 -2.60 -14.08
CA ASP A 384 -4.94 -3.15 -15.38
C ASP A 384 -5.13 -2.09 -16.48
N THR A 385 -5.00 -0.80 -16.14
CA THR A 385 -5.22 0.32 -17.07
C THR A 385 -3.95 1.11 -17.37
N ILE A 386 -2.79 0.58 -16.98
CA ILE A 386 -1.54 1.34 -17.03
C ILE A 386 -1.18 1.80 -18.44
N ASP A 387 -1.38 0.93 -19.44
CA ASP A 387 -1.17 1.23 -20.86
C ASP A 387 -2.11 2.31 -21.40
N LYS A 388 -3.22 2.60 -20.70
CA LYS A 388 -4.12 3.71 -21.05
C LYS A 388 -3.69 5.01 -20.39
N ARG A 389 -3.04 4.96 -19.23
CA ARG A 389 -2.69 6.14 -18.45
C ARG A 389 -1.28 6.64 -18.70
N VAL A 390 -0.37 5.77 -19.13
CA VAL A 390 0.97 6.14 -19.54
C VAL A 390 1.13 5.66 -20.96
N LEU A 391 1.40 6.58 -21.88
CA LEU A 391 1.46 6.31 -23.31
C LEU A 391 2.80 6.80 -23.83
N VAL A 392 3.55 5.94 -24.53
CA VAL A 392 4.86 6.30 -25.08
C VAL A 392 4.78 6.40 -26.59
N MET A 393 5.11 7.57 -27.12
CA MET A 393 5.18 7.85 -28.55
C MET A 393 6.62 8.09 -28.95
N ARG A 394 7.22 7.19 -29.73
CA ARG A 394 8.61 7.29 -30.16
C ARG A 394 8.71 7.67 -31.63
N GLN A 395 9.58 8.62 -31.94
CA GLN A 395 9.94 8.93 -33.32
C GLN A 395 10.79 7.78 -33.90
N GLU A 396 10.53 7.40 -35.15
CA GLU A 396 11.39 6.48 -35.89
C GLU A 396 12.85 6.97 -35.86
N GLY A 397 13.78 6.07 -35.47
CA GLY A 397 15.20 6.39 -35.30
C GLY A 397 15.60 6.97 -33.94
N ALA A 398 14.65 7.30 -33.06
CA ALA A 398 14.97 7.56 -31.65
C ALA A 398 15.28 6.25 -30.91
N ARG A 399 16.16 6.33 -29.90
CA ARG A 399 16.57 5.18 -29.09
C ARG A 399 15.36 4.58 -28.36
N GLU A 400 15.30 3.26 -28.37
CA GLU A 400 14.25 2.51 -27.65
C GLU A 400 14.49 2.59 -26.14
N VAL A 401 13.42 2.86 -25.40
CA VAL A 401 13.43 2.92 -23.94
C VAL A 401 12.84 1.60 -23.44
N ILE A 402 13.73 0.64 -23.28
CA ILE A 402 13.43 -0.80 -23.14
C ILE A 402 12.72 -1.12 -21.81
N ASP A 403 12.91 -0.28 -20.78
CA ASP A 403 12.56 -0.59 -19.38
C ASP A 403 11.32 0.18 -18.86
N VAL A 404 10.39 0.56 -19.74
CA VAL A 404 9.21 1.38 -19.32
C VAL A 404 7.99 0.51 -19.02
N GLY A 405 7.95 -0.73 -19.52
CA GLY A 405 6.84 -1.66 -19.29
C GLY A 405 5.48 -1.14 -19.77
N VAL A 406 5.48 -0.26 -20.77
CA VAL A 406 4.31 0.38 -21.42
C VAL A 406 4.34 0.09 -22.90
N LYS A 407 3.16 -0.06 -23.52
CA LYS A 407 3.02 -0.16 -24.97
C LYS A 407 3.51 1.11 -25.69
N GLU A 408 4.48 0.95 -26.59
CA GLU A 408 5.04 2.04 -27.40
C GLU A 408 4.34 2.13 -28.77
N SER A 409 4.08 3.35 -29.24
CA SER A 409 3.70 3.65 -30.63
C SER A 409 4.80 4.41 -31.36
N VAL A 410 5.08 4.04 -32.61
CA VAL A 410 6.13 4.66 -33.43
C VAL A 410 5.53 5.58 -34.50
N PHE A 411 6.10 6.77 -34.69
CA PHE A 411 5.70 7.72 -35.74
C PHE A 411 6.91 8.20 -36.55
N LYS A 412 6.70 8.49 -37.84
CA LYS A 412 7.77 8.97 -38.75
C LYS A 412 7.74 10.47 -39.00
N ASN A 413 6.55 11.05 -38.99
CA ASN A 413 6.29 12.44 -39.35
C ASN A 413 5.19 13.04 -38.48
N SER A 414 4.95 14.35 -38.62
CA SER A 414 3.93 15.08 -37.87
C SER A 414 2.52 14.57 -38.11
N ASP A 415 2.18 14.13 -39.32
CA ASP A 415 0.84 13.67 -39.66
C ASP A 415 0.51 12.34 -38.98
N GLU A 416 1.45 11.38 -39.01
CA GLU A 416 1.35 10.12 -38.29
C GLU A 416 1.30 10.33 -36.77
N PHE A 417 2.08 11.28 -36.26
CA PHE A 417 2.04 11.68 -34.86
C PHE A 417 0.65 12.22 -34.47
N LEU A 418 0.13 13.21 -35.21
CA LEU A 418 -1.19 13.79 -34.93
C LEU A 418 -2.31 12.76 -35.10
N GLY A 419 -2.20 11.87 -36.08
CA GLY A 419 -3.11 10.73 -36.24
C GLY A 419 -3.12 9.84 -35.00
N SER A 420 -1.95 9.55 -34.43
CA SER A 420 -1.83 8.75 -33.21
C SER A 420 -2.42 9.44 -31.98
N VAL A 421 -2.23 10.76 -31.86
CA VAL A 421 -2.84 11.57 -30.79
C VAL A 421 -4.37 11.57 -30.90
N LYS A 422 -4.93 11.69 -32.10
CA LYS A 422 -6.39 11.65 -32.34
C LYS A 422 -7.00 10.29 -32.01
N VAL A 423 -6.34 9.21 -32.37
CA VAL A 423 -6.82 7.85 -32.03
C VAL A 423 -6.89 7.67 -30.51
N ILE A 424 -5.99 8.29 -29.76
CA ILE A 424 -5.99 8.23 -28.28
C ILE A 424 -7.13 9.04 -27.68
N SER A 425 -7.52 10.17 -28.30
CA SER A 425 -8.69 10.93 -27.84
C SER A 425 -10.02 10.24 -28.17
N ASP A 426 -10.06 9.40 -29.21
CA ASP A 426 -11.32 8.94 -29.81
C ASP A 426 -11.63 7.43 -29.58
N ASN A 427 -10.70 6.61 -29.10
CA ASN A 427 -10.85 5.13 -28.97
C ASN A 427 -10.18 4.57 -27.71
N ASP A 428 -10.09 3.22 -27.54
CA ASP A 428 -9.59 2.37 -26.41
C ASP A 428 -8.62 2.92 -25.36
N TYR A 429 -7.85 3.98 -25.65
CA TYR A 429 -6.97 4.70 -24.73
C TYR A 429 -7.61 5.93 -24.08
N ALA A 430 -8.85 6.27 -24.46
CA ALA A 430 -9.66 7.29 -23.82
C ALA A 430 -9.87 6.90 -22.36
N LEU A 431 -9.62 7.87 -21.47
CA LEU A 431 -10.03 7.74 -20.08
C LEU A 431 -11.56 7.54 -20.05
N PRO A 432 -12.10 6.76 -19.10
CA PRO A 432 -13.55 6.63 -18.96
C PRO A 432 -14.21 8.01 -18.98
N GLU A 433 -15.36 8.16 -19.63
CA GLU A 433 -16.12 9.39 -19.47
C GLU A 433 -16.52 9.52 -17.98
N PRO A 434 -16.41 10.72 -17.39
CA PRO A 434 -16.85 10.92 -16.02
C PRO A 434 -18.33 10.54 -15.92
N VAL A 435 -18.72 9.94 -14.79
CA VAL A 435 -20.15 9.81 -14.50
C VAL A 435 -20.76 11.20 -14.49
N THR A 436 -21.79 11.41 -15.30
CA THR A 436 -22.63 12.59 -15.17
C THR A 436 -23.32 12.53 -13.81
N LEU A 437 -22.87 13.36 -12.89
CA LEU A 437 -23.45 13.58 -11.57
C LEU A 437 -23.88 15.04 -11.46
N PRO A 438 -24.85 15.38 -10.60
CA PRO A 438 -25.11 16.78 -10.26
C PRO A 438 -23.83 17.42 -9.68
N GLU A 439 -23.10 18.21 -10.47
CA GLU A 439 -21.76 18.73 -10.14
C GLU A 439 -21.71 19.53 -8.83
N ASP A 440 -22.83 20.17 -8.49
CA ASP A 440 -22.97 20.96 -7.27
C ASP A 440 -23.19 20.10 -6.00
N VAL A 441 -23.54 18.83 -6.18
CA VAL A 441 -23.75 17.83 -5.11
C VAL A 441 -22.51 16.94 -4.96
N PHE A 442 -21.90 16.55 -6.07
CA PHE A 442 -20.73 15.68 -6.14
C PHE A 442 -19.58 16.42 -6.83
N SER A 443 -18.96 17.37 -6.12
CA SER A 443 -17.82 18.12 -6.69
C SER A 443 -16.68 17.17 -7.05
N ALA A 444 -15.99 17.46 -8.16
CA ALA A 444 -15.06 16.53 -8.82
C ALA A 444 -13.82 16.13 -7.99
N SER A 445 -13.60 16.68 -6.80
CA SER A 445 -12.42 16.35 -5.96
C SER A 445 -12.73 15.94 -4.51
N GLU A 446 -13.81 16.46 -3.90
CA GLU A 446 -14.09 16.23 -2.47
C GLU A 446 -15.13 15.13 -2.22
N TYR A 447 -16.12 14.93 -3.09
CA TYR A 447 -17.19 13.95 -2.91
C TYR A 447 -17.48 13.20 -4.22
N SER A 448 -16.43 12.63 -4.81
CA SER A 448 -16.49 11.96 -6.10
C SER A 448 -16.80 10.45 -5.99
N MET A 449 -17.10 9.83 -7.12
CA MET A 449 -17.07 8.37 -7.26
C MET A 449 -15.69 7.91 -7.72
N VAL A 450 -15.33 6.67 -7.36
CA VAL A 450 -14.13 5.99 -7.82
C VAL A 450 -14.55 4.86 -8.77
N CYS A 451 -13.92 4.78 -9.94
CA CYS A 451 -14.06 3.62 -10.82
C CYS A 451 -13.25 2.47 -10.22
N VAL A 452 -13.90 1.35 -9.94
CA VAL A 452 -13.24 0.14 -9.45
C VAL A 452 -12.99 -0.84 -10.62
N PRO A 453 -11.97 -1.73 -10.53
CA PRO A 453 -11.64 -2.70 -11.58
C PRO A 453 -12.80 -3.66 -11.92
N ARG A 454 -12.73 -4.28 -13.10
CA ARG A 454 -13.81 -5.07 -13.73
C ARG A 454 -14.27 -6.26 -12.87
N LEU A 455 -15.57 -6.56 -12.95
CA LEU A 455 -16.12 -7.89 -12.64
C LEU A 455 -16.08 -8.72 -13.94
N GLN A 456 -15.51 -9.93 -13.91
CA GLN A 456 -15.79 -10.93 -14.94
C GLN A 456 -17.24 -11.40 -14.72
N GLY A 457 -18.12 -11.12 -15.69
CA GLY A 457 -19.50 -11.60 -15.71
C GLY A 457 -19.79 -12.38 -17.00
N ASP A 458 -20.84 -13.21 -16.96
CA ASP A 458 -21.25 -14.17 -18.01
C ASP A 458 -21.73 -13.56 -19.34
N SER A 459 -21.84 -12.23 -19.46
CA SER A 459 -22.26 -11.55 -20.69
C SER A 459 -21.13 -10.76 -21.32
N GLU A 460 -20.91 -10.94 -22.62
CA GLU A 460 -19.85 -10.34 -23.44
C GLU A 460 -19.90 -8.79 -23.57
N ARG A 461 -20.50 -8.06 -22.63
CA ARG A 461 -20.45 -6.60 -22.55
C ARG A 461 -19.84 -6.14 -21.23
N GLU A 462 -18.70 -5.47 -21.31
CA GLU A 462 -17.98 -4.91 -20.18
C GLU A 462 -18.78 -3.75 -19.56
N LYS A 463 -19.12 -3.80 -18.27
CA LYS A 463 -19.69 -2.64 -17.55
C LYS A 463 -18.69 -2.13 -16.52
N ARG A 464 -18.48 -0.81 -16.47
CA ARG A 464 -17.63 -0.17 -15.46
C ARG A 464 -18.47 0.17 -14.24
N LEU A 465 -17.92 -0.10 -13.05
CA LEU A 465 -18.57 0.21 -11.78
C LEU A 465 -17.91 1.42 -11.14
N TRP A 466 -18.76 2.35 -10.75
CA TRP A 466 -18.42 3.52 -9.97
C TRP A 466 -18.98 3.38 -8.57
N VAL A 467 -18.17 3.71 -7.57
CA VAL A 467 -18.53 3.62 -6.15
C VAL A 467 -18.27 4.96 -5.49
N GLY A 468 -19.23 5.48 -4.72
CA GLY A 468 -19.02 6.69 -3.93
C GLY A 468 -17.78 6.55 -3.04
N ARG A 469 -16.90 7.55 -3.03
CA ARG A 469 -15.66 7.54 -2.22
C ARG A 469 -15.96 7.49 -0.71
N TYR A 470 -17.07 8.10 -0.32
CA TYR A 470 -17.60 8.19 1.04
C TYR A 470 -19.06 7.73 1.06
N PRO A 471 -19.65 7.44 2.24
CA PRO A 471 -21.10 7.42 2.39
C PRO A 471 -21.68 8.80 2.05
N VAL A 472 -22.96 8.84 1.66
CA VAL A 472 -23.63 10.12 1.34
C VAL A 472 -23.66 11.01 2.58
N THR A 473 -23.26 12.26 2.42
CA THR A 473 -23.16 13.23 3.52
C THR A 473 -24.46 13.97 3.78
N ASN A 474 -24.58 14.59 4.95
CA ASN A 474 -25.71 15.47 5.27
C ASN A 474 -25.85 16.61 4.25
N ARG A 475 -24.73 17.23 3.83
CA ARG A 475 -24.73 18.29 2.81
C ARG A 475 -25.31 17.82 1.47
N GLN A 476 -24.96 16.62 1.03
CA GLN A 476 -25.49 16.06 -0.21
C GLN A 476 -26.99 15.77 -0.12
N TYR A 477 -27.42 15.21 1.01
CA TYR A 477 -28.82 14.90 1.26
C TYR A 477 -29.67 16.16 1.44
N GLU A 478 -29.12 17.22 2.02
CA GLU A 478 -29.78 18.51 2.19
C GLU A 478 -30.15 19.14 0.83
N ILE A 479 -29.24 19.07 -0.15
CA ILE A 479 -29.51 19.55 -1.52
C ILE A 479 -30.67 18.76 -2.14
N PHE A 480 -30.74 17.45 -1.90
CA PHE A 480 -31.89 16.62 -2.32
C PHE A 480 -33.19 17.07 -1.67
N CYS A 481 -33.20 17.25 -0.34
CA CYS A 481 -34.35 17.75 0.42
C CYS A 481 -34.86 19.07 -0.15
N GLN A 482 -33.97 20.03 -0.35
CA GLN A 482 -34.32 21.36 -0.87
C GLN A 482 -34.88 21.29 -2.30
N ARG A 483 -34.23 20.53 -3.21
CA ARG A 483 -34.61 20.50 -4.64
C ARG A 483 -35.85 19.67 -4.93
N LYS A 484 -36.11 18.64 -4.14
CA LYS A 484 -37.28 17.77 -4.29
C LYS A 484 -38.39 18.11 -3.31
N ASN A 485 -38.20 19.13 -2.47
CA ASN A 485 -39.08 19.43 -1.34
C ASN A 485 -39.34 18.17 -0.51
N TYR A 486 -38.28 17.40 -0.24
CA TYR A 486 -38.32 16.14 0.47
C TYR A 486 -38.10 16.37 1.97
N PRO A 487 -38.79 15.64 2.87
CA PRO A 487 -38.60 15.80 4.31
C PRO A 487 -37.17 15.57 4.75
N GLU A 488 -36.69 16.41 5.67
CA GLU A 488 -35.39 16.24 6.31
C GLU A 488 -35.40 15.02 7.26
N PRO A 489 -34.26 14.33 7.45
CA PRO A 489 -34.14 13.26 8.43
C PRO A 489 -34.43 13.77 9.85
N GLU A 490 -35.28 13.05 10.60
CA GLU A 490 -35.64 13.41 11.98
C GLU A 490 -34.42 13.55 12.92
N TYR A 491 -33.31 12.87 12.59
CA TYR A 491 -32.06 12.97 13.32
C TYR A 491 -31.52 14.41 13.38
N TRP A 492 -31.71 15.20 12.31
CA TRP A 492 -31.23 16.58 12.21
C TRP A 492 -31.92 17.53 13.19
N SER A 493 -33.19 17.26 13.50
CA SER A 493 -33.95 18.05 14.47
C SER A 493 -33.59 17.74 15.92
N ASN A 494 -33.16 16.50 16.19
CA ASN A 494 -32.94 16.00 17.55
C ASN A 494 -31.48 16.06 18.01
N LYS A 495 -30.52 16.18 17.08
CA LYS A 495 -29.08 16.21 17.37
C LYS A 495 -28.35 17.18 16.46
N THR A 496 -27.24 17.73 16.96
CA THR A 496 -26.31 18.50 16.13
C THR A 496 -25.75 17.59 15.04
N HIS A 497 -25.93 17.98 13.78
CA HIS A 497 -25.41 17.30 12.61
C HIS A 497 -24.43 18.24 11.88
N ARG A 498 -23.32 17.69 11.39
CA ARG A 498 -22.33 18.44 10.59
C ARG A 498 -22.54 18.17 9.10
N PRO A 499 -22.26 19.15 8.22
CA PRO A 499 -22.44 18.97 6.77
C PRO A 499 -21.69 17.75 6.20
N ASN A 500 -20.50 17.45 6.75
CA ASN A 500 -19.60 16.40 6.24
C ASN A 500 -19.76 15.05 6.96
N GLN A 501 -20.63 14.96 7.97
CA GLN A 501 -21.01 13.67 8.54
C GLN A 501 -21.89 12.89 7.55
N PRO A 502 -21.85 11.55 7.58
CA PRO A 502 -22.76 10.74 6.78
C PRO A 502 -24.21 10.99 7.21
N VAL A 503 -25.11 11.02 6.24
CA VAL A 503 -26.55 11.11 6.52
C VAL A 503 -27.02 9.81 7.15
N VAL A 504 -27.82 9.92 8.21
CA VAL A 504 -28.38 8.80 8.95
C VAL A 504 -29.87 8.99 9.17
N ASN A 505 -30.53 7.96 9.71
CA ASN A 505 -31.96 7.97 10.01
C ASN A 505 -32.83 8.14 8.75
N VAL A 506 -32.37 7.51 7.66
CA VAL A 506 -33.06 7.41 6.36
C VAL A 506 -33.50 5.97 6.14
N SER A 507 -34.74 5.77 5.66
CA SER A 507 -35.22 4.42 5.31
C SER A 507 -34.70 4.02 3.94
N LEU A 508 -34.83 2.75 3.58
CA LEU A 508 -34.47 2.30 2.23
C LEU A 508 -35.26 3.04 1.14
N GLU A 509 -36.52 3.39 1.41
CA GLU A 509 -37.34 4.17 0.49
C GLU A 509 -36.82 5.61 0.29
N ASP A 510 -36.35 6.25 1.37
CA ASP A 510 -35.72 7.57 1.30
C ASP A 510 -34.45 7.51 0.44
N VAL A 511 -33.68 6.44 0.59
CA VAL A 511 -32.45 6.19 -0.18
C VAL A 511 -32.76 5.93 -1.65
N ASP A 512 -33.76 5.10 -1.97
CA ASP A 512 -34.19 4.83 -3.34
C ASP A 512 -34.56 6.13 -4.07
N LYS A 513 -35.27 7.06 -3.39
CA LYS A 513 -35.65 8.37 -3.96
C LYS A 513 -34.44 9.29 -4.18
N PHE A 514 -33.47 9.28 -3.26
CA PHE A 514 -32.22 10.03 -3.44
C PHE A 514 -31.44 9.49 -4.64
N CYS A 515 -31.26 8.18 -4.71
CA CYS A 515 -30.56 7.50 -5.81
C CYS A 515 -31.21 7.80 -7.16
N ALA A 516 -32.54 7.67 -7.26
CA ALA A 516 -33.29 8.00 -8.48
C ALA A 516 -33.15 9.48 -8.89
N TRP A 517 -33.08 10.40 -7.94
CA TRP A 517 -32.87 11.82 -8.23
C TRP A 517 -31.46 12.12 -8.74
N ALA A 518 -30.45 11.49 -8.13
CA ALA A 518 -29.04 11.70 -8.45
C ALA A 518 -28.55 10.89 -9.65
N ASP A 519 -29.43 10.08 -10.27
CA ASP A 519 -29.08 9.09 -11.30
C ASP A 519 -27.97 8.15 -10.80
N LEU A 520 -28.24 7.52 -9.66
CA LEU A 520 -27.38 6.62 -8.90
C LEU A 520 -28.18 5.37 -8.46
N GLU A 521 -27.46 4.37 -7.98
CA GLU A 521 -28.04 3.10 -7.49
C GLU A 521 -27.46 2.73 -6.11
N LEU A 522 -28.12 1.80 -5.41
CA LEU A 522 -27.55 1.12 -4.24
C LEU A 522 -26.79 -0.13 -4.68
N PRO A 523 -25.64 -0.44 -4.07
CA PRO A 523 -24.97 -1.70 -4.35
C PRO A 523 -25.81 -2.87 -3.86
N ASP A 524 -25.79 -3.98 -4.59
CA ASP A 524 -26.26 -5.26 -4.04
C ASP A 524 -25.22 -5.83 -3.05
N ARG A 525 -25.57 -6.96 -2.42
CA ARG A 525 -24.67 -7.64 -1.48
C ARG A 525 -23.32 -8.04 -2.10
N ALA A 526 -23.34 -8.59 -3.30
CA ALA A 526 -22.13 -9.11 -3.93
C ALA A 526 -21.20 -7.95 -4.31
N LEU A 527 -21.79 -6.86 -4.79
CA LEU A 527 -21.11 -5.63 -5.15
C LEU A 527 -20.48 -4.96 -3.93
N TRP A 528 -21.24 -4.84 -2.84
CA TRP A 528 -20.74 -4.28 -1.59
C TRP A 528 -19.56 -5.08 -1.04
N ASP A 529 -19.71 -6.41 -0.95
CA ASP A 529 -18.62 -7.29 -0.50
C ASP A 529 -17.39 -7.16 -1.40
N TYR A 530 -17.58 -7.09 -2.73
CA TYR A 530 -16.49 -6.93 -3.70
C TYR A 530 -15.68 -5.66 -3.47
N PHE A 531 -16.33 -4.48 -3.46
CA PHE A 531 -15.58 -3.24 -3.27
C PHE A 531 -15.06 -3.04 -1.86
N SER A 532 -15.69 -3.66 -0.85
CA SER A 532 -15.23 -3.57 0.53
C SER A 532 -13.82 -4.16 0.74
N ARG A 533 -13.44 -5.14 -0.10
CA ARG A 533 -12.15 -5.81 -0.05
C ARG A 533 -11.05 -5.09 -0.81
N ALA A 534 -11.40 -4.12 -1.66
CA ALA A 534 -10.49 -3.31 -2.46
C ALA A 534 -9.37 -4.11 -3.16
N GLY A 535 -9.72 -5.26 -3.74
CA GLY A 535 -8.77 -6.12 -4.46
C GLY A 535 -7.78 -6.91 -3.59
N SER A 536 -7.87 -6.82 -2.26
CA SER A 536 -6.95 -7.52 -1.35
C SER A 536 -7.10 -9.06 -1.35
N GLY A 537 -8.26 -9.57 -1.77
CA GLY A 537 -8.64 -10.98 -1.63
C GLY A 537 -8.85 -11.44 -0.18
N ARG A 538 -8.73 -10.54 0.80
CA ARG A 538 -8.86 -10.83 2.24
C ARG A 538 -10.23 -10.43 2.77
N LYS A 539 -10.49 -10.71 4.05
CA LYS A 539 -11.71 -10.30 4.75
C LYS A 539 -11.79 -8.78 4.91
N TYR A 540 -10.69 -8.16 5.34
CA TYR A 540 -10.52 -6.72 5.40
C TYR A 540 -9.48 -6.27 4.40
N TRP A 541 -9.66 -5.11 3.78
CA TRP A 541 -8.70 -4.59 2.80
C TRP A 541 -7.31 -4.29 3.40
N TRP A 542 -7.24 -4.02 4.72
CA TRP A 542 -5.97 -3.80 5.43
C TRP A 542 -5.35 -5.08 6.01
N GLY A 543 -5.98 -6.24 5.84
CA GLY A 543 -5.57 -7.50 6.44
C GLY A 543 -6.18 -7.75 7.82
N ASP A 544 -5.65 -8.74 8.54
CA ASP A 544 -6.23 -9.24 9.80
C ASP A 544 -5.61 -8.59 11.05
N ASP A 545 -4.88 -7.49 10.87
CA ASP A 545 -4.26 -6.74 11.98
C ASP A 545 -5.31 -5.85 12.65
N HIS A 546 -5.62 -6.19 13.90
CA HIS A 546 -6.59 -5.49 14.73
C HIS A 546 -6.06 -4.14 15.25
N ASP A 547 -4.74 -3.96 15.34
CA ASP A 547 -4.15 -2.70 15.83
C ASP A 547 -4.37 -1.57 14.81
N LEU A 548 -4.46 -1.92 13.52
CA LEU A 548 -4.74 -0.97 12.42
C LEU A 548 -6.18 -0.48 12.37
N VAL A 549 -7.11 -1.09 13.10
CA VAL A 549 -8.55 -0.74 13.07
C VAL A 549 -8.77 0.72 13.41
N SER A 550 -8.01 1.22 14.39
CA SER A 550 -8.11 2.61 14.83
C SER A 550 -7.67 3.61 13.76
N GLU A 551 -6.86 3.18 12.79
CA GLU A 551 -6.40 3.97 11.65
C GLU A 551 -7.40 3.96 10.48
N VAL A 552 -8.21 2.90 10.35
CA VAL A 552 -9.03 2.64 9.16
C VAL A 552 -10.55 2.79 9.36
N ALA A 553 -11.04 2.69 10.60
CA ALA A 553 -12.47 2.64 10.89
C ALA A 553 -12.87 3.44 12.15
N TRP A 554 -14.08 3.99 12.15
CA TRP A 554 -14.74 4.53 13.34
C TRP A 554 -15.65 3.48 13.97
N THR A 555 -15.28 2.94 15.12
CA THR A 555 -16.00 1.87 15.84
C THR A 555 -16.32 2.32 17.27
N GLU A 556 -17.03 1.49 18.04
CA GLU A 556 -17.37 1.83 19.44
C GLU A 556 -16.16 2.17 20.31
N ASN A 557 -14.98 1.64 19.97
CA ASN A 557 -13.75 1.78 20.75
C ASN A 557 -13.02 3.10 20.54
N ASN A 558 -13.22 3.78 19.40
CA ASN A 558 -12.49 5.00 19.05
C ASN A 558 -13.39 6.17 18.61
N SER A 559 -14.68 5.93 18.35
CA SER A 559 -15.58 6.97 17.85
C SER A 559 -16.07 7.92 18.94
N GLY A 560 -15.95 7.56 20.22
CA GLY A 560 -16.64 8.28 21.30
C GLY A 560 -18.17 8.16 21.22
N LYS A 561 -18.68 7.11 20.56
CA LYS A 561 -20.12 6.84 20.34
C LYS A 561 -20.85 7.95 19.56
N GLN A 562 -20.17 8.52 18.57
CA GLN A 562 -20.74 9.56 17.69
C GLN A 562 -20.29 9.40 16.24
N LEU A 563 -21.03 10.03 15.33
CA LEU A 563 -20.68 10.15 13.92
C LEU A 563 -19.46 11.07 13.76
N HIS A 564 -18.61 10.75 12.79
CA HIS A 564 -17.47 11.57 12.41
C HIS A 564 -17.61 12.05 10.97
N ASP A 565 -16.91 13.14 10.65
CA ASP A 565 -16.86 13.62 9.27
C ASP A 565 -16.22 12.53 8.40
N VAL A 566 -16.75 12.36 7.19
CA VAL A 566 -16.27 11.32 6.28
C VAL A 566 -14.81 11.58 5.90
N GLY A 567 -14.03 10.52 5.71
CA GLY A 567 -12.65 10.63 5.22
C GLY A 567 -11.57 10.96 6.25
N GLU A 568 -11.90 10.97 7.55
CA GLU A 568 -10.93 11.19 8.63
C GLU A 568 -10.05 9.96 8.94
N LYS A 569 -10.42 8.78 8.41
CA LYS A 569 -9.64 7.53 8.50
C LYS A 569 -8.89 7.21 7.22
N ARG A 570 -7.98 6.24 7.28
CA ARG A 570 -7.19 5.80 6.12
C ARG A 570 -8.08 5.13 5.07
N ALA A 571 -7.93 5.55 3.82
CA ALA A 571 -8.61 4.97 2.67
C ALA A 571 -8.09 3.57 2.33
N SER A 572 -8.93 2.79 1.64
CA SER A 572 -8.50 1.56 0.97
C SER A 572 -7.56 1.83 -0.22
N THR A 573 -7.00 0.77 -0.80
CA THR A 573 -6.19 0.82 -2.04
C THR A 573 -6.95 1.40 -3.23
N TRP A 574 -8.28 1.29 -3.24
CA TRP A 574 -9.15 1.92 -4.23
C TRP A 574 -9.61 3.32 -3.81
N GLY A 575 -9.02 3.89 -2.76
CA GLY A 575 -9.36 5.22 -2.29
C GLY A 575 -10.74 5.34 -1.64
N LEU A 576 -11.37 4.22 -1.26
CA LEU A 576 -12.67 4.21 -0.56
C LEU A 576 -12.46 4.42 0.94
N TYR A 577 -13.25 5.29 1.55
CA TYR A 577 -13.20 5.62 2.97
C TYR A 577 -14.44 5.14 3.69
N ASP A 578 -14.32 4.90 4.99
CA ASP A 578 -15.45 4.58 5.87
C ASP A 578 -16.29 3.40 5.36
N ILE A 579 -15.66 2.45 4.64
CA ILE A 579 -16.28 1.18 4.24
C ILE A 579 -16.62 0.35 5.48
N PHE A 580 -15.80 0.48 6.51
CA PHE A 580 -16.00 -0.16 7.81
C PHE A 580 -16.10 0.91 8.89
N GLY A 581 -17.13 0.83 9.73
CA GLY A 581 -17.41 1.80 10.77
C GLY A 581 -18.09 3.07 10.28
N ASN A 582 -18.19 4.07 11.16
CA ASN A 582 -18.95 5.30 11.01
C ASN A 582 -20.46 5.06 10.86
N VAL A 583 -20.93 4.48 9.75
CA VAL A 583 -22.35 4.14 9.54
C VAL A 583 -22.53 2.77 8.90
N TRP A 584 -23.59 2.09 9.29
CA TRP A 584 -24.13 0.98 8.52
C TRP A 584 -24.61 1.48 7.16
N GLU A 585 -24.27 0.78 6.08
CA GLU A 585 -24.66 1.17 4.71
C GLU A 585 -25.78 0.29 4.18
N TRP A 586 -26.90 0.90 3.76
CA TRP A 586 -27.96 0.21 3.02
C TRP A 586 -27.46 -0.43 1.73
N THR A 587 -27.94 -1.64 1.42
CA THR A 587 -27.83 -2.28 0.09
C THR A 587 -29.19 -2.39 -0.59
N ALA A 588 -29.18 -2.68 -1.90
CA ALA A 588 -30.38 -2.86 -2.70
C ALA A 588 -31.37 -3.87 -2.08
N ARG A 589 -32.67 -3.60 -2.26
CA ARG A 589 -33.75 -4.48 -1.77
C ARG A 589 -33.70 -5.86 -2.43
N TYR A 590 -34.12 -6.87 -1.70
CA TYR A 590 -34.44 -8.21 -2.21
C TYR A 590 -35.75 -8.72 -1.61
N THR A 591 -36.34 -9.73 -2.25
CA THR A 591 -37.57 -10.38 -1.77
C THR A 591 -37.22 -11.59 -0.91
N GLN A 592 -37.80 -11.67 0.28
CA GLN A 592 -37.72 -12.85 1.15
C GLN A 592 -39.10 -13.48 1.27
N LEU A 593 -39.19 -14.80 1.08
CA LEU A 593 -40.39 -15.56 1.38
C LEU A 593 -40.43 -15.87 2.88
N VAL A 594 -41.51 -15.47 3.53
CA VAL A 594 -41.73 -15.70 4.97
C VAL A 594 -43.01 -16.51 5.14
N THR A 595 -42.94 -17.56 5.94
CA THR A 595 -44.11 -18.37 6.29
C THR A 595 -44.91 -17.69 7.41
N THR A 596 -46.20 -17.46 7.19
CA THR A 596 -47.09 -16.83 8.18
C THR A 596 -48.23 -17.76 8.58
N GLY A 597 -48.56 -17.76 9.88
CA GLY A 597 -49.67 -18.53 10.44
C GLY A 597 -49.39 -20.04 10.60
N ILE A 598 -50.36 -20.75 11.17
CA ILE A 598 -50.32 -22.21 11.36
C ILE A 598 -50.58 -22.95 10.03
N SER A 599 -51.19 -22.27 9.04
CA SER A 599 -51.52 -22.80 7.70
C SER A 599 -50.32 -22.95 6.76
N GLY A 600 -49.16 -22.35 7.08
CA GLY A 600 -47.95 -22.47 6.25
C GLY A 600 -47.93 -21.56 5.02
N ASP A 601 -48.76 -20.52 4.96
CA ASP A 601 -48.83 -19.62 3.81
C ASP A 601 -47.53 -18.83 3.63
N GLN A 602 -47.03 -18.76 2.40
CA GLN A 602 -45.81 -18.03 2.04
C GLN A 602 -46.17 -16.60 1.61
N LYS A 603 -45.60 -15.60 2.28
CA LYS A 603 -45.74 -14.19 1.92
C LYS A 603 -44.39 -13.62 1.53
N GLU A 604 -44.36 -12.93 0.40
CA GLU A 604 -43.20 -12.13 -0.01
C GLU A 604 -43.10 -10.86 0.83
N VAL A 605 -41.95 -10.67 1.47
CA VAL A 605 -41.66 -9.48 2.28
C VAL A 605 -40.40 -8.82 1.73
N PRO A 606 -40.43 -7.52 1.39
CA PRO A 606 -39.24 -6.81 0.96
C PRO A 606 -38.27 -6.67 2.14
N ARG A 607 -37.01 -7.01 1.90
CA ARG A 607 -35.92 -6.89 2.87
C ARG A 607 -34.75 -6.16 2.23
N ALA A 608 -33.88 -5.63 3.08
CA ALA A 608 -32.55 -5.22 2.67
C ALA A 608 -31.55 -5.65 3.74
N LYS A 609 -30.28 -5.58 3.36
CA LYS A 609 -29.16 -5.78 4.27
C LYS A 609 -28.45 -4.46 4.49
N ILE A 610 -27.81 -4.36 5.64
CA ILE A 610 -26.88 -3.30 5.95
C ILE A 610 -25.50 -3.91 6.22
N PHE A 611 -24.45 -3.19 5.83
CA PHE A 611 -23.06 -3.65 5.89
C PHE A 611 -22.15 -2.60 6.52
N GLY A 612 -20.91 -2.99 6.83
CA GLY A 612 -19.84 -2.07 7.20
C GLY A 612 -19.74 -1.77 8.69
N GLY A 613 -20.80 -1.95 9.49
CA GLY A 613 -20.80 -1.53 10.89
C GLY A 613 -20.82 -0.01 11.04
N ALA A 614 -21.12 0.46 12.25
CA ALA A 614 -21.20 1.90 12.54
C ALA A 614 -20.28 2.31 13.71
N TYR A 615 -20.31 3.61 14.04
CA TYR A 615 -19.56 4.19 15.15
C TYR A 615 -19.86 3.54 16.52
N ASP A 616 -20.97 2.84 16.66
CA ASP A 616 -21.42 2.15 17.88
C ASP A 616 -21.31 0.62 17.77
N SER A 617 -20.66 0.11 16.73
CA SER A 617 -20.53 -1.32 16.47
C SER A 617 -19.16 -1.85 16.92
N PRO A 618 -19.13 -3.07 17.51
CA PRO A 618 -17.88 -3.79 17.72
C PRO A 618 -17.28 -4.22 16.38
N LEU A 619 -15.97 -4.43 16.36
CA LEU A 619 -15.22 -4.73 15.16
C LEU A 619 -15.63 -6.05 14.48
N ASP A 620 -16.00 -7.07 15.24
CA ASP A 620 -16.41 -8.38 14.70
C ASP A 620 -17.68 -8.28 13.83
N LYS A 621 -18.53 -7.29 14.11
CA LYS A 621 -19.79 -7.06 13.37
C LYS A 621 -19.62 -6.28 12.07
N VAL A 622 -18.52 -5.55 11.86
CA VAL A 622 -18.37 -4.64 10.69
C VAL A 622 -18.38 -5.36 9.34
N THR A 623 -18.08 -6.68 9.32
CA THR A 623 -18.06 -7.50 8.09
C THR A 623 -19.29 -8.35 7.85
N LEU A 624 -20.19 -8.46 8.83
CA LEU A 624 -21.33 -9.35 8.70
C LEU A 624 -22.54 -8.58 8.19
N PRO A 625 -23.21 -9.04 7.12
CA PRO A 625 -24.48 -8.44 6.72
C PRO A 625 -25.51 -8.61 7.83
N VAL A 626 -26.22 -7.54 8.15
CA VAL A 626 -27.36 -7.56 9.07
C VAL A 626 -28.64 -7.39 8.27
N GLU A 627 -29.62 -8.28 8.46
CA GLU A 627 -30.95 -8.09 7.88
C GLU A 627 -31.64 -6.90 8.56
N CYS A 628 -32.21 -6.02 7.74
CA CYS A 628 -32.85 -4.81 8.21
C CYS A 628 -34.21 -4.61 7.50
N PRO A 629 -35.30 -4.36 8.22
CA PRO A 629 -36.59 -4.01 7.61
C PRO A 629 -36.46 -2.76 6.75
N VAL A 630 -37.07 -2.75 5.56
CA VAL A 630 -36.92 -1.62 4.60
C VAL A 630 -37.45 -0.28 5.12
N THR A 631 -38.32 -0.31 6.15
CA THR A 631 -38.90 0.87 6.81
C THR A 631 -38.07 1.38 7.99
N GLU A 632 -37.03 0.65 8.39
CA GLU A 632 -36.21 0.98 9.55
C GLU A 632 -35.48 2.32 9.34
N LYS A 633 -35.37 3.12 10.40
CA LYS A 633 -34.58 4.35 10.43
C LYS A 633 -33.81 4.38 11.75
N LYS A 634 -32.48 4.47 11.70
CA LYS A 634 -31.63 4.59 12.89
C LYS A 634 -30.55 5.62 12.70
N GLY A 635 -30.16 6.26 13.81
CA GLY A 635 -29.06 7.23 13.86
C GLY A 635 -27.65 6.66 13.64
N SER A 636 -27.55 5.40 13.20
CA SER A 636 -26.31 4.72 12.81
C SER A 636 -26.42 4.04 11.43
N ILE A 637 -27.54 4.21 10.72
CA ILE A 637 -27.75 3.66 9.37
C ILE A 637 -27.80 4.80 8.36
N GLY A 638 -26.87 4.77 7.41
CA GLY A 638 -26.76 5.62 6.23
C GLY A 638 -26.64 4.78 4.95
N PHE A 639 -25.97 5.31 3.92
CA PHE A 639 -25.82 4.61 2.65
C PHE A 639 -24.68 5.14 1.79
N ARG A 640 -24.29 4.33 0.81
CA ARG A 640 -23.32 4.67 -0.25
C ARG A 640 -23.91 4.31 -1.60
N CYS A 641 -23.68 5.16 -2.58
CA CYS A 641 -24.19 4.99 -3.93
C CYS A 641 -23.16 4.35 -4.88
N VAL A 642 -23.67 3.69 -5.92
CA VAL A 642 -22.92 3.18 -7.06
C VAL A 642 -23.56 3.63 -8.39
N LYS A 643 -22.82 3.48 -9.48
CA LYS A 643 -23.30 3.73 -10.85
C LYS A 643 -22.61 2.80 -11.82
N PHE A 644 -23.40 2.17 -12.70
CA PHE A 644 -22.87 1.42 -13.84
C PHE A 644 -22.78 2.34 -15.05
N THR A 645 -21.70 2.21 -15.82
CA THR A 645 -21.59 2.83 -17.14
C THR A 645 -21.25 1.75 -18.17
N ASP A 646 -21.81 1.90 -19.37
CA ASP A 646 -21.52 1.05 -20.53
C ASP A 646 -20.09 1.25 -21.06
#